data_AF-A0A937NAU3-F1
#
_entry.id   AF-A0A937NAU3-F1
#
_cell.length_a   1.000
_cell.length_b   1.000
_cell.length_c   1.000
_cell.angle_alpha   90.00
_cell.angle_beta   90.00
_cell.angle_gamma   90.00
#
_symmetry.space_group_name_H-M   'P 1'
#
loop_
_entity.id
_entity.type
_entity.pdbx_description
1 polymer ?
#
loop_
_entity_poly.entity_id
_entity_poly.type
_entity_poly.pdbx_seq_one_letter_code
_entity_poly.pdbx_strand_id
1 'polypeptide(L)'
;MCPVTFAMHLAAAVETRAGRKGARPCVVVAGGREPVHWEAYPTHQFISTGGALPCCAEGGCWKSRCQLVGDGDPKDSHNVCRMPVHVREDLRIAKCMEMISPEDVIRRIELYYRGGAMQYEANLEQAMRTTHIRSSKENAEKKPGFSEQAGVPTHVLIRFRHGLGDAVQLTSVLRHLDHYHPDWHIEVASLVGKHSAFHGRCDQVSILDGEPPKTGRVDREYNLDWHECATCYPDSPSTKADRCLREVFELAPIEKLCRYVIEPSEAAIEKAHRYLRQVCKVSLGDDCRYPVVLIHYEGNTSAERKDLPHGVVQTVCEHIIRAGCVPIILDWDNRSPLPDGKRIHNPRVDLELWDGMGTGDAAVLAALTELSTLMVGVDSGPLHVAGATSTPTIAVWTGHHPLHYMALADNMTHLVPENHRELLRGNQDVGEAYFRDHYRYQTYTDLEDALVAAVEQRLKDTTGALVYTRDFWIRSNNAQQDLVVVKDIAEDDSYHVAELPMPRPVVVDVGAHIGCFSKRVHERNPLAQIIAVECCPENIPALKKNIGGFATVIQAAVTYEKDLTLLNAVYPGCVTTGGSVVLPRSVLEQRVGKDGLQEQPLNVANQPYWADFRRVTSLTVEDILQSNGLDHIDILKLDCEGSEFSILEGTTSLDRIGLIVGEYHGKERFLKLVAERFVDWKLRILKDGELGTFWLQNPQLEATTGFHELGAGSDHDDRCLSPFRIPLAFADPSNREPVSLPVHVFNGSRGDTSLPPLLIAALRNDDGPRYDLLLMDQRAVIARYEHPEGWLRGFARLNGKLWTIDSKGALYTVERAGSSVQLQKVSTSPLALEAHDLTVIGRKLVTAGSTHNTIVLYDPQSNRWEAKRPWMSETGTGSNQDDWCLSPFRGPPDPDQDAQPLSPSHGDEQSPDDGDQHHLNSIIHDGEKFILSMFSSDPKPAGVRWRDSKLDEGLIVRWGADGFDDEPLATGLYVPHSLRIHDSHVWWCESFRARVCRDDGWRSPPWGGFARGLRFVNGQCLVGLSRSRVAPNPTLDVCGVCLFDPRDPVSHEIVPLEEPYFEIYDIIPVEELRK
;
A
#
# COMPACT_ATOMS: atom_id res chain seq x y z
N MET A 1 -10.62 -11.77 -23.20
CA MET A 1 -10.46 -11.98 -24.65
C MET A 1 -9.65 -10.82 -25.19
N CYS A 2 -8.62 -11.07 -25.99
CA CYS A 2 -7.78 -10.02 -26.58
C CYS A 2 -7.17 -10.48 -27.92
N PRO A 3 -6.72 -9.56 -28.77
CA PRO A 3 -5.76 -9.89 -29.82
C PRO A 3 -4.36 -10.08 -29.23
N VAL A 4 -3.37 -10.43 -30.05
CA VAL A 4 -1.96 -10.51 -29.66
C VAL A 4 -1.47 -9.13 -29.19
N THR A 5 -1.50 -8.92 -27.88
CA THR A 5 -1.32 -7.62 -27.22
C THR A 5 -0.77 -7.80 -25.82
N PHE A 6 -0.40 -6.70 -25.17
CA PHE A 6 0.02 -6.68 -23.77
C PHE A 6 -0.97 -7.38 -22.81
N ALA A 7 -2.28 -7.27 -23.06
CA ALA A 7 -3.31 -7.92 -22.26
C ALA A 7 -3.19 -9.46 -22.25
N MET A 8 -2.72 -10.07 -23.36
CA MET A 8 -2.40 -11.50 -23.39
C MET A 8 -1.28 -11.83 -22.39
N HIS A 9 -0.17 -11.10 -22.41
CA HIS A 9 0.97 -11.37 -21.53
C HIS A 9 0.61 -11.14 -20.06
N LEU A 10 -0.15 -10.08 -19.75
CA LEU A 10 -0.67 -9.84 -18.40
C LEU A 10 -1.51 -11.02 -17.89
N ALA A 11 -2.38 -11.60 -18.73
CA ALA A 11 -3.20 -12.74 -18.30
C ALA A 11 -2.35 -13.97 -17.92
N ALA A 12 -1.21 -14.17 -18.58
CA ALA A 12 -0.27 -15.24 -18.23
C ALA A 12 0.63 -14.90 -17.03
N ALA A 13 1.05 -13.65 -16.91
CA ALA A 13 2.09 -13.22 -15.96
C ALA A 13 1.55 -12.74 -14.60
N VAL A 14 0.31 -12.26 -14.55
CA VAL A 14 -0.30 -11.74 -13.31
C VAL A 14 -0.95 -12.88 -12.54
N GLU A 15 -0.47 -13.08 -11.32
CA GLU A 15 -1.03 -14.05 -10.38
C GLU A 15 -2.53 -13.79 -10.14
N THR A 16 -3.29 -14.89 -10.01
CA THR A 16 -4.68 -14.80 -9.59
C THR A 16 -4.76 -14.53 -8.10
N ARG A 17 -5.87 -13.93 -7.64
CA ARG A 17 -6.11 -13.66 -6.20
C ARG A 17 -5.89 -14.91 -5.34
N ALA A 18 -5.45 -14.72 -4.10
CA ALA A 18 -5.25 -15.78 -3.11
C ALA A 18 -6.50 -16.68 -3.00
N GLY A 19 -6.32 -18.00 -3.16
CA GLY A 19 -7.39 -19.00 -3.17
C GLY A 19 -7.76 -19.57 -4.55
N ARG A 20 -7.39 -18.90 -5.67
CA ARG A 20 -7.58 -19.43 -7.02
C ARG A 20 -6.28 -20.04 -7.54
N LYS A 21 -6.24 -21.36 -7.73
CA LYS A 21 -5.08 -22.10 -8.27
C LYS A 21 -5.09 -22.06 -9.81
N GLY A 22 -3.99 -21.60 -10.43
CA GLY A 22 -3.76 -21.67 -11.89
C GLY A 22 -3.70 -20.32 -12.61
N ALA A 23 -3.28 -20.32 -13.88
CA ALA A 23 -3.18 -19.11 -14.71
C ALA A 23 -4.57 -18.53 -15.06
N ARG A 24 -4.64 -17.23 -15.33
CA ARG A 24 -5.91 -16.55 -15.67
C ARG A 24 -6.45 -17.06 -17.01
N PRO A 25 -7.73 -17.48 -17.09
CA PRO A 25 -8.36 -17.87 -18.35
C PRO A 25 -8.27 -16.75 -19.40
N CYS A 26 -7.77 -17.07 -20.60
CA CYS A 26 -7.55 -16.08 -21.66
C CYS A 26 -7.78 -16.69 -23.04
N VAL A 27 -8.57 -16.01 -23.88
CA VAL A 27 -8.78 -16.36 -25.29
C VAL A 27 -8.12 -15.29 -26.16
N VAL A 28 -7.21 -15.73 -27.03
CA VAL A 28 -6.38 -14.87 -27.88
C VAL A 28 -6.77 -15.04 -29.35
N VAL A 29 -7.09 -13.94 -30.03
CA VAL A 29 -7.39 -13.93 -31.47
C VAL A 29 -6.17 -13.39 -32.23
N ALA A 30 -5.38 -14.30 -32.82
CA ALA A 30 -4.05 -13.96 -33.37
C ALA A 30 -3.99 -13.88 -34.90
N GLY A 31 -4.90 -14.56 -35.61
CA GLY A 31 -4.82 -14.67 -37.06
C GLY A 31 -3.49 -15.28 -37.53
N GLY A 32 -2.99 -14.84 -38.68
CA GLY A 32 -1.75 -15.37 -39.30
C GLY A 32 -0.59 -14.36 -39.34
N ARG A 33 -0.68 -13.28 -38.56
CA ARG A 33 0.34 -12.22 -38.58
C ARG A 33 1.64 -12.68 -37.93
N GLU A 34 1.55 -13.34 -36.78
CA GLU A 34 2.68 -13.73 -35.93
C GLU A 34 2.72 -15.25 -35.72
N PRO A 35 3.92 -15.86 -35.54
CA PRO A 35 4.05 -17.29 -35.32
C PRO A 35 3.62 -17.74 -33.93
N VAL A 36 2.71 -18.71 -33.88
CA VAL A 36 2.15 -19.27 -32.64
C VAL A 36 3.22 -19.74 -31.66
N HIS A 37 4.31 -20.34 -32.17
CA HIS A 37 5.35 -20.94 -31.34
C HIS A 37 6.17 -19.93 -30.51
N TRP A 38 6.09 -18.63 -30.79
CA TRP A 38 6.81 -17.60 -30.06
C TRP A 38 6.01 -16.94 -28.93
N GLU A 39 4.67 -17.06 -28.96
CA GLU A 39 3.83 -16.19 -28.15
C GLU A 39 2.58 -16.84 -27.55
N ALA A 40 2.29 -18.08 -27.92
CA ALA A 40 1.20 -18.83 -27.30
C ALA A 40 1.62 -19.36 -25.93
N TYR A 41 0.93 -18.90 -24.89
CA TYR A 41 1.08 -19.46 -23.55
C TYR A 41 0.30 -20.78 -23.41
N PRO A 42 0.84 -21.80 -22.71
CA PRO A 42 0.23 -23.12 -22.61
C PRO A 42 -1.19 -23.15 -22.04
N THR A 43 -1.56 -22.15 -21.23
CA THR A 43 -2.86 -22.06 -20.54
C THR A 43 -3.90 -21.22 -21.28
N HIS A 44 -3.51 -20.53 -22.36
CA HIS A 44 -4.40 -19.70 -23.17
C HIS A 44 -5.08 -20.51 -24.27
N GLN A 45 -6.32 -20.15 -24.60
CA GLN A 45 -6.95 -20.58 -25.84
C GLN A 45 -6.51 -19.67 -26.99
N PHE A 46 -5.45 -20.07 -27.69
CA PHE A 46 -4.85 -19.29 -28.78
C PHE A 46 -5.45 -19.66 -30.14
N ILE A 47 -6.08 -18.72 -30.84
CA ILE A 47 -6.73 -18.93 -32.14
C ILE A 47 -5.84 -18.31 -33.24
N SER A 48 -5.19 -19.17 -34.02
CA SER A 48 -4.30 -18.76 -35.12
C SER A 48 -4.72 -19.36 -36.45
N THR A 49 -4.42 -18.60 -37.51
CA THR A 49 -4.52 -19.02 -38.92
C THR A 49 -3.13 -19.00 -39.60
N GLY A 50 -2.04 -19.02 -38.82
CA GLY A 50 -0.67 -19.20 -39.32
C GLY A 50 -0.56 -20.52 -40.12
N GLY A 51 0.04 -20.46 -41.30
CA GLY A 51 0.09 -21.58 -42.23
C GLY A 51 -1.16 -21.76 -43.11
N ALA A 52 -2.28 -21.11 -42.81
CA ALA A 52 -3.54 -21.28 -43.55
C ALA A 52 -3.64 -20.42 -44.83
N LEU A 53 -2.78 -19.40 -44.97
CA LEU A 53 -2.72 -18.54 -46.15
C LEU A 53 -1.28 -18.48 -46.70
N PRO A 54 -1.08 -18.24 -48.02
CA PRO A 54 0.26 -18.19 -48.62
C PRO A 54 1.19 -17.16 -47.97
N CYS A 55 0.64 -16.04 -47.48
CA CYS A 55 1.42 -14.98 -46.85
C CYS A 55 1.91 -15.31 -45.44
N CYS A 56 1.39 -16.36 -44.81
CA CYS A 56 1.82 -16.84 -43.49
C CYS A 56 2.21 -18.33 -43.50
N ALA A 57 2.50 -18.90 -44.68
CA ALA A 57 2.81 -20.32 -44.86
C ALA A 57 4.02 -20.79 -44.03
N GLU A 58 4.99 -19.90 -43.79
CA GLU A 58 6.22 -20.19 -43.05
C GLU A 58 6.17 -19.73 -41.58
N GLY A 59 4.96 -19.46 -41.06
CA GLY A 59 4.74 -19.20 -39.63
C GLY A 59 4.21 -17.81 -39.30
N GLY A 60 4.47 -16.77 -40.10
CA GLY A 60 3.93 -15.43 -39.85
C GLY A 60 4.02 -14.51 -41.07
N CYS A 61 3.04 -13.61 -41.23
CA CYS A 61 2.96 -12.66 -42.35
C CYS A 61 3.66 -11.31 -42.07
N TRP A 62 3.78 -10.92 -40.79
CA TRP A 62 4.46 -9.72 -40.30
C TRP A 62 4.03 -8.37 -40.89
N LYS A 63 2.94 -8.33 -41.68
CA LYS A 63 2.38 -7.07 -42.20
C LYS A 63 1.73 -6.27 -41.07
N SER A 64 1.95 -4.96 -41.10
CA SER A 64 1.54 -4.04 -40.02
C SER A 64 0.35 -3.15 -40.37
N ARG A 65 -0.03 -3.03 -41.64
CA ARG A 65 -1.19 -2.23 -42.08
C ARG A 65 -2.12 -3.05 -42.95
N CYS A 66 -3.44 -2.82 -42.89
CA CYS A 66 -4.40 -3.46 -43.80
C CYS A 66 -4.80 -2.58 -45.00
N GLN A 67 -4.43 -1.30 -44.96
CA GLN A 67 -4.64 -0.31 -46.01
C GLN A 67 -3.54 0.76 -45.95
N LEU A 68 -3.38 1.52 -47.04
CA LEU A 68 -2.50 2.69 -47.06
C LEU A 68 -3.14 3.81 -46.24
N VAL A 69 -2.33 4.54 -45.47
CA VAL A 69 -2.78 5.62 -44.57
C VAL A 69 -2.36 6.99 -45.12
N GLY A 70 -1.28 7.07 -45.90
CA GLY A 70 -0.80 8.29 -46.53
C GLY A 70 -0.05 9.24 -45.58
N ASP A 71 0.40 8.74 -44.42
CA ASP A 71 1.04 9.51 -43.36
C ASP A 71 2.56 9.68 -43.53
N GLY A 72 3.12 9.19 -44.63
CA GLY A 72 4.57 9.22 -44.88
C GLY A 72 5.35 8.15 -44.10
N ASP A 73 4.69 7.25 -43.38
CA ASP A 73 5.34 6.13 -42.70
C ASP A 73 5.85 5.12 -43.75
N PRO A 74 7.11 4.66 -43.67
CA PRO A 74 7.66 3.64 -44.57
C PRO A 74 6.82 2.37 -44.67
N LYS A 75 5.96 2.07 -43.69
CA LYS A 75 5.02 0.94 -43.72
C LYS A 75 4.04 0.98 -44.90
N ASP A 76 3.75 2.15 -45.44
CA ASP A 76 2.90 2.30 -46.64
C ASP A 76 3.62 1.88 -47.93
N SER A 77 4.95 1.70 -47.89
CA SER A 77 5.73 1.28 -49.07
C SER A 77 5.86 -0.25 -49.20
N HIS A 78 6.01 -0.98 -48.09
CA HIS A 78 6.28 -2.43 -48.14
C HIS A 78 5.64 -3.25 -47.01
N ASN A 79 4.87 -2.65 -46.10
CA ASN A 79 4.36 -3.30 -44.88
C ASN A 79 2.82 -3.35 -44.77
N VAL A 80 2.15 -3.37 -45.93
CA VAL A 80 0.70 -3.50 -46.08
C VAL A 80 0.30 -4.95 -46.33
N CYS A 81 -0.84 -5.35 -45.78
CA CYS A 81 -1.44 -6.67 -45.89
C CYS A 81 -1.64 -7.03 -47.36
N ARG A 82 -1.23 -8.25 -47.72
CA ARG A 82 -1.37 -8.76 -49.10
C ARG A 82 -2.80 -9.19 -49.44
N MET A 83 -3.62 -9.46 -48.44
CA MET A 83 -4.98 -9.97 -48.59
C MET A 83 -5.95 -9.25 -47.63
N PRO A 84 -6.16 -7.93 -47.78
CA PRO A 84 -7.15 -7.23 -46.99
C PRO A 84 -8.56 -7.52 -47.51
N VAL A 85 -9.53 -7.59 -46.60
CA VAL A 85 -10.96 -7.75 -46.87
C VAL A 85 -11.66 -6.49 -46.40
N HIS A 86 -12.56 -5.95 -47.22
CA HIS A 86 -13.42 -4.86 -46.79
C HIS A 86 -14.52 -5.41 -45.88
N VAL A 87 -14.63 -4.81 -44.69
CA VAL A 87 -15.71 -5.11 -43.76
C VAL A 87 -16.70 -3.96 -43.72
N ARG A 88 -16.21 -2.71 -43.91
CA ARG A 88 -16.99 -1.49 -44.09
C ARG A 88 -16.32 -0.60 -45.15
N GLU A 89 -16.97 0.49 -45.54
CA GLU A 89 -16.52 1.39 -46.61
C GLU A 89 -15.14 2.03 -46.33
N ASP A 90 -14.82 2.28 -45.07
CA ASP A 90 -13.58 2.87 -44.57
C ASP A 90 -12.62 1.88 -43.89
N LEU A 91 -13.07 0.63 -43.65
CA LEU A 91 -12.37 -0.35 -42.83
C LEU A 91 -12.04 -1.63 -43.58
N ARG A 92 -10.74 -1.89 -43.73
CA ARG A 92 -10.21 -3.18 -44.16
C ARG A 92 -9.56 -3.94 -43.01
N ILE A 93 -9.79 -5.24 -42.95
CA ILE A 93 -9.09 -6.16 -42.03
C ILE A 93 -8.33 -7.22 -42.83
N ALA A 94 -7.37 -7.91 -42.23
CA ALA A 94 -6.67 -9.01 -42.91
C ALA A 94 -7.59 -10.23 -43.06
N LYS A 95 -7.54 -10.91 -44.21
CA LYS A 95 -8.29 -12.17 -44.45
C LYS A 95 -8.04 -13.22 -43.37
N CYS A 96 -6.82 -13.29 -42.84
CA CYS A 96 -6.46 -14.22 -41.76
C CYS A 96 -7.21 -13.96 -40.44
N MET A 97 -7.68 -12.74 -40.20
CA MET A 97 -8.51 -12.38 -39.04
C MET A 97 -9.99 -12.60 -39.34
N GLU A 98 -10.43 -12.29 -40.57
CA GLU A 98 -11.82 -12.51 -41.00
C GLU A 98 -12.22 -14.00 -41.00
N MET A 99 -11.26 -14.90 -41.23
CA MET A 99 -11.47 -16.35 -41.14
C MET A 99 -11.76 -16.87 -39.71
N ILE A 100 -11.57 -16.04 -38.67
CA ILE A 100 -11.89 -16.40 -37.29
C ILE A 100 -13.30 -15.88 -36.98
N SER A 101 -14.26 -16.80 -36.84
CA SER A 101 -15.65 -16.45 -36.57
C SER A 101 -15.88 -16.07 -35.09
N PRO A 102 -16.90 -15.25 -34.77
CA PRO A 102 -17.34 -15.04 -33.38
C PRO A 102 -17.67 -16.35 -32.66
N GLU A 103 -18.25 -17.32 -33.36
CA GLU A 103 -18.58 -18.65 -32.84
C GLU A 103 -17.34 -19.43 -32.40
N ASP A 104 -16.22 -19.32 -33.14
CA ASP A 104 -14.95 -19.91 -32.75
C ASP A 104 -14.44 -19.33 -31.43
N VAL A 105 -14.58 -18.02 -31.24
CA VAL A 105 -14.16 -17.33 -30.03
C VAL A 105 -15.02 -17.73 -28.83
N ILE A 106 -16.34 -17.75 -29.00
CA ILE A 106 -17.30 -18.18 -27.96
C ILE A 106 -16.99 -19.61 -27.51
N ARG A 107 -16.78 -20.53 -28.46
CA ARG A 107 -16.43 -21.92 -28.16
C ARG A 107 -15.15 -22.03 -27.32
N ARG A 108 -14.16 -21.18 -27.54
CA ARG A 108 -12.92 -21.14 -26.72
C ARG A 108 -13.15 -20.60 -25.32
N ILE A 109 -14.06 -19.64 -25.14
CA ILE A 109 -14.45 -19.15 -23.82
C ILE A 109 -15.16 -20.26 -23.04
N GLU A 110 -16.13 -20.94 -23.67
CA GLU A 110 -16.92 -22.00 -23.03
C GLU A 110 -16.08 -23.18 -22.52
N LEU A 111 -14.93 -23.48 -23.15
CA LEU A 111 -14.03 -24.54 -22.70
C LEU A 111 -13.54 -24.34 -21.26
N TYR A 112 -13.31 -23.10 -20.82
CA TYR A 112 -12.90 -22.83 -19.44
C TYR A 112 -13.99 -23.14 -18.42
N TYR A 113 -15.26 -22.96 -18.81
CA TYR A 113 -16.42 -23.27 -17.96
C TYR A 113 -16.75 -24.77 -17.97
N ARG A 114 -16.80 -25.39 -19.16
CA ARG A 114 -17.02 -26.84 -19.28
C ARG A 114 -15.91 -27.65 -18.62
N GLY A 115 -14.68 -27.15 -18.65
CA GLY A 115 -13.52 -27.75 -17.98
C GLY A 115 -13.40 -27.46 -16.49
N GLY A 116 -14.30 -26.66 -15.90
CA GLY A 116 -14.32 -26.34 -14.47
C GLY A 116 -13.24 -25.38 -13.98
N ALA A 117 -12.39 -24.84 -14.87
CA ALA A 117 -11.40 -23.82 -14.54
C ALA A 117 -12.05 -22.45 -14.22
N MET A 118 -13.27 -22.25 -14.71
CA MET A 118 -14.18 -21.20 -14.28
C MET A 118 -15.50 -21.82 -13.82
N GLN A 119 -16.03 -21.29 -12.72
CA GLN A 119 -17.36 -21.59 -12.24
C GLN A 119 -18.24 -20.36 -12.49
N TYR A 120 -19.51 -20.62 -12.77
CA TYR A 120 -20.51 -19.58 -12.69
C TYR A 120 -20.79 -19.31 -11.20
N GLU A 121 -21.01 -18.06 -10.80
CA GLU A 121 -21.32 -17.75 -9.39
C GLU A 121 -22.57 -18.53 -8.92
N ALA A 122 -22.73 -18.81 -7.63
CA ALA A 122 -23.82 -19.66 -7.12
C ALA A 122 -25.23 -19.20 -7.54
N ASN A 123 -25.43 -17.90 -7.78
CA ASN A 123 -26.68 -17.34 -8.33
C ASN A 123 -26.83 -17.54 -9.86
N LEU A 124 -25.72 -17.67 -10.58
CA LEU A 124 -25.67 -18.02 -12.01
C LEU A 124 -25.70 -19.55 -12.23
N GLU A 125 -25.20 -20.38 -11.31
CA GLU A 125 -25.39 -21.84 -11.35
C GLU A 125 -26.88 -22.20 -11.29
N GLN A 126 -27.69 -21.44 -10.55
CA GLN A 126 -29.14 -21.64 -10.48
C GLN A 126 -29.85 -21.19 -11.77
N ALA A 127 -29.36 -20.12 -12.43
CA ALA A 127 -29.83 -19.64 -13.73
C ALA A 127 -29.38 -20.53 -14.92
N MET A 128 -28.25 -21.22 -14.79
CA MET A 128 -27.72 -22.13 -15.81
C MET A 128 -28.18 -23.59 -15.61
N ARG A 129 -28.47 -24.00 -14.37
CA ARG A 129 -29.16 -25.28 -14.11
C ARG A 129 -30.60 -25.25 -14.63
N THR A 130 -31.29 -24.11 -14.62
CA THR A 130 -32.60 -23.98 -15.33
C THR A 130 -32.47 -24.13 -16.84
N THR A 131 -31.33 -23.83 -17.43
CA THR A 131 -31.07 -24.06 -18.86
C THR A 131 -30.63 -25.51 -19.17
N HIS A 132 -29.88 -26.16 -18.28
CA HIS A 132 -29.37 -27.53 -18.49
C HIS A 132 -30.26 -28.67 -17.92
N ILE A 133 -31.22 -28.39 -17.05
CA ILE A 133 -32.22 -29.37 -16.56
C ILE A 133 -33.45 -29.45 -17.51
N ARG A 134 -33.39 -28.84 -18.70
CA ARG A 134 -34.40 -29.10 -19.76
C ARG A 134 -34.15 -30.38 -20.55
N SER A 135 -33.13 -31.19 -20.19
CA SER A 135 -32.89 -32.51 -20.81
C SER A 135 -32.76 -33.64 -19.79
N SER A 136 -33.72 -33.82 -18.88
CA SER A 136 -34.06 -35.17 -18.38
C SER A 136 -35.37 -35.15 -17.62
N LYS A 137 -36.20 -36.12 -17.94
CA LYS A 137 -37.57 -36.35 -17.45
C LYS A 137 -37.58 -36.63 -15.94
N GLU A 138 -38.51 -36.03 -15.19
CA GLU A 138 -39.59 -36.70 -14.44
C GLU A 138 -40.19 -35.86 -13.28
N ASN A 139 -41.53 -35.88 -13.23
CA ASN A 139 -42.48 -35.65 -12.11
C ASN A 139 -42.48 -34.27 -11.39
N ALA A 140 -43.38 -33.34 -11.74
CA ALA A 140 -44.83 -33.29 -11.49
C ALA A 140 -45.20 -32.92 -10.04
N GLU A 141 -45.42 -31.62 -9.78
CA GLU A 141 -46.61 -31.12 -9.05
C GLU A 141 -46.74 -29.58 -9.16
N LYS A 142 -48.00 -29.12 -9.23
CA LYS A 142 -48.45 -27.84 -9.78
C LYS A 142 -48.26 -26.64 -8.83
N LYS A 143 -47.74 -25.53 -9.35
CA LYS A 143 -48.13 -24.16 -8.94
C LYS A 143 -48.36 -23.26 -10.17
N PRO A 144 -49.30 -22.30 -10.11
CA PRO A 144 -49.88 -21.69 -11.31
C PRO A 144 -49.21 -20.36 -11.68
N GLY A 145 -48.89 -20.23 -12.97
CA GLY A 145 -49.13 -19.00 -13.74
C GLY A 145 -48.10 -17.89 -13.69
N PHE A 146 -46.92 -18.10 -14.28
CA PHE A 146 -46.21 -17.07 -15.05
C PHE A 146 -45.55 -17.75 -16.26
N SER A 147 -45.84 -17.28 -17.46
CA SER A 147 -45.37 -17.87 -18.72
C SER A 147 -43.92 -17.48 -19.00
N GLU A 148 -43.00 -18.46 -19.01
CA GLU A 148 -41.64 -18.29 -19.52
C GLU A 148 -41.64 -18.24 -21.05
N GLN A 149 -41.61 -17.02 -21.60
CA GLN A 149 -40.93 -16.75 -22.87
C GLN A 149 -39.58 -16.14 -22.51
N ALA A 150 -38.47 -16.82 -22.80
CA ALA A 150 -37.13 -16.24 -22.66
C ALA A 150 -37.02 -15.07 -23.67
N GLY A 151 -37.12 -13.85 -23.14
CA GLY A 151 -37.16 -12.62 -23.93
C GLY A 151 -35.80 -12.26 -24.52
N VAL A 152 -35.83 -11.55 -25.64
CA VAL A 152 -34.68 -10.84 -26.22
C VAL A 152 -34.21 -9.77 -25.21
N PRO A 153 -32.89 -9.52 -25.04
CA PRO A 153 -32.39 -8.44 -24.18
C PRO A 153 -33.10 -7.13 -24.50
N THR A 154 -33.58 -6.44 -23.48
CA THR A 154 -34.35 -5.21 -23.66
C THR A 154 -33.39 -4.03 -23.69
N HIS A 155 -33.31 -3.34 -24.82
CA HIS A 155 -32.54 -2.10 -24.94
C HIS A 155 -33.38 -0.93 -24.46
N VAL A 156 -32.91 -0.26 -23.41
CA VAL A 156 -33.61 0.84 -22.74
C VAL A 156 -32.83 2.14 -22.92
N LEU A 157 -33.50 3.17 -23.43
CA LEU A 157 -32.96 4.52 -23.49
C LEU A 157 -33.64 5.40 -22.43
N ILE A 158 -32.85 5.98 -21.53
CA ILE A 158 -33.30 6.97 -20.56
C ILE A 158 -32.82 8.35 -21.02
N ARG A 159 -33.75 9.23 -21.38
CA ARG A 159 -33.47 10.64 -21.68
C ARG A 159 -33.63 11.46 -20.42
N PHE A 160 -32.53 12.09 -19.98
CA PHE A 160 -32.45 12.77 -18.70
C PHE A 160 -31.95 14.21 -18.82
N ARG A 161 -32.91 15.14 -18.94
CA ARG A 161 -32.70 16.58 -19.24
C ARG A 161 -32.66 17.45 -17.97
N HIS A 162 -32.05 16.96 -16.89
CA HIS A 162 -32.11 17.63 -15.57
C HIS A 162 -30.75 18.10 -15.06
N GLY A 163 -30.77 18.82 -13.94
CA GLY A 163 -29.58 19.42 -13.34
C GLY A 163 -28.61 18.39 -12.76
N LEU A 164 -27.44 18.86 -12.30
CA LEU A 164 -26.39 18.01 -11.76
C LEU A 164 -26.87 17.17 -10.56
N GLY A 165 -27.56 17.78 -9.59
CA GLY A 165 -28.06 17.05 -8.42
C GLY A 165 -29.06 15.95 -8.78
N ASP A 166 -29.94 16.23 -9.74
CA ASP A 166 -30.90 15.25 -10.27
C ASP A 166 -30.19 14.10 -10.99
N ALA A 167 -29.12 14.39 -11.72
CA ALA A 167 -28.31 13.37 -12.40
C ALA A 167 -27.61 12.44 -11.39
N VAL A 168 -27.08 13.00 -10.31
CA VAL A 168 -26.50 12.18 -9.23
C VAL A 168 -27.58 11.33 -8.56
N GLN A 169 -28.77 11.87 -8.31
CA GLN A 169 -29.89 11.08 -7.78
C GLN A 169 -30.30 9.91 -8.68
N LEU A 170 -30.25 10.08 -10.01
CA LEU A 170 -30.54 9.01 -10.97
C LEU A 170 -29.58 7.81 -10.82
N THR A 171 -28.36 8.01 -10.31
CA THR A 171 -27.43 6.88 -10.06
C THR A 171 -28.01 5.87 -9.07
N SER A 172 -28.80 6.32 -8.07
CA SER A 172 -29.52 5.43 -7.15
C SER A 172 -30.56 4.59 -7.91
N VAL A 173 -31.31 5.20 -8.83
CA VAL A 173 -32.29 4.48 -9.66
C VAL A 173 -31.60 3.45 -10.56
N LEU A 174 -30.50 3.80 -11.22
CA LEU A 174 -29.75 2.87 -12.07
C LEU A 174 -29.28 1.64 -11.31
N ARG A 175 -28.84 1.80 -10.05
CA ARG A 175 -28.46 0.66 -9.19
C ARG A 175 -29.63 -0.28 -8.88
N HIS A 176 -30.84 0.26 -8.75
CA HIS A 176 -32.04 -0.56 -8.57
C HIS A 176 -32.44 -1.24 -9.88
N LEU A 177 -32.32 -0.56 -11.02
CA LEU A 177 -32.59 -1.16 -12.33
C LEU A 177 -31.63 -2.32 -12.63
N ASP A 178 -30.33 -2.16 -12.33
CA ASP A 178 -29.35 -3.25 -12.43
C ASP A 178 -29.71 -4.45 -11.53
N HIS A 179 -30.26 -4.18 -10.34
CA HIS A 179 -30.72 -5.22 -9.42
C HIS A 179 -31.98 -5.95 -9.88
N TYR A 180 -33.01 -5.22 -10.31
CA TYR A 180 -34.33 -5.77 -10.67
C TYR A 180 -34.41 -6.26 -12.12
N HIS A 181 -33.61 -5.66 -13.01
CA HIS A 181 -33.60 -5.89 -14.45
C HIS A 181 -32.17 -6.07 -14.99
N PRO A 182 -31.43 -7.11 -14.54
CA PRO A 182 -30.07 -7.37 -15.02
C PRO A 182 -30.01 -7.75 -16.51
N ASP A 183 -31.16 -7.99 -17.15
CA ASP A 183 -31.32 -8.27 -18.58
C ASP A 183 -31.53 -7.02 -19.45
N TRP A 184 -31.59 -5.83 -18.84
CA TRP A 184 -31.72 -4.57 -19.56
C TRP A 184 -30.36 -4.00 -19.94
N HIS A 185 -30.23 -3.60 -21.20
CA HIS A 185 -29.11 -2.78 -21.66
C HIS A 185 -29.53 -1.32 -21.63
N ILE A 186 -28.97 -0.54 -20.71
CA ILE A 186 -29.39 0.83 -20.42
C ILE A 186 -28.43 1.83 -21.08
N GLU A 187 -28.96 2.67 -21.95
CA GLU A 187 -28.31 3.89 -22.43
C GLU A 187 -28.90 5.11 -21.72
N VAL A 188 -28.06 6.00 -21.19
CA VAL A 188 -28.50 7.27 -20.59
C VAL A 188 -28.06 8.44 -21.48
N ALA A 189 -29.03 9.16 -22.04
CA ALA A 189 -28.80 10.41 -22.74
C ALA A 189 -28.94 11.59 -21.76
N SER A 190 -27.85 12.31 -21.48
CA SER A 190 -27.84 13.42 -20.51
C SER A 190 -27.15 14.69 -21.03
N LEU A 191 -27.25 15.79 -20.29
CA LEU A 191 -26.63 17.06 -20.64
C LEU A 191 -25.10 17.03 -20.38
N VAL A 192 -24.35 17.84 -21.12
CA VAL A 192 -22.89 18.01 -20.93
C VAL A 192 -22.58 18.42 -19.48
N GLY A 193 -21.56 17.84 -18.86
CA GLY A 193 -21.18 18.00 -17.45
C GLY A 193 -21.96 17.13 -16.45
N LYS A 194 -23.12 16.57 -16.82
CA LYS A 194 -23.91 15.64 -15.98
C LYS A 194 -23.68 14.18 -16.37
N HIS A 195 -23.48 13.94 -17.66
CA HIS A 195 -23.24 12.62 -18.25
C HIS A 195 -22.16 11.79 -17.55
N SER A 196 -21.09 12.42 -17.06
CA SER A 196 -19.99 11.74 -16.36
C SER A 196 -20.40 11.10 -15.03
N ALA A 197 -21.54 11.47 -14.43
CA ALA A 197 -22.09 10.79 -13.25
C ALA A 197 -22.53 9.34 -13.55
N PHE A 198 -22.78 9.00 -14.82
CA PHE A 198 -23.30 7.69 -15.24
C PHE A 198 -22.24 6.74 -15.78
N HIS A 199 -20.99 7.19 -15.91
CA HIS A 199 -19.90 6.32 -16.37
C HIS A 199 -19.75 5.11 -15.43
N GLY A 200 -19.69 3.91 -16.00
CA GLY A 200 -19.62 2.66 -15.25
C GLY A 200 -20.94 2.21 -14.60
N ARG A 201 -22.04 2.94 -14.80
CA ARG A 201 -23.36 2.67 -14.18
C ARG A 201 -24.48 2.35 -15.17
N CYS A 202 -24.20 2.47 -16.46
CA CYS A 202 -25.05 2.03 -17.55
C CYS A 202 -24.15 1.60 -18.72
N ASP A 203 -24.69 0.84 -19.68
CA ASP A 203 -23.91 0.32 -20.81
C ASP A 203 -23.30 1.44 -21.65
N GLN A 204 -24.06 2.52 -21.84
CA GLN A 204 -23.66 3.67 -22.64
C GLN A 204 -24.20 4.99 -22.09
N VAL A 205 -23.44 6.07 -22.32
CA VAL A 205 -23.86 7.43 -22.03
C VAL A 205 -23.73 8.27 -23.31
N SER A 206 -24.78 9.00 -23.64
CA SER A 206 -24.82 9.91 -24.80
C SER A 206 -25.18 11.34 -24.36
N ILE A 207 -24.82 12.32 -25.19
CA ILE A 207 -25.16 13.72 -24.93
C ILE A 207 -26.50 14.06 -25.60
N LEU A 208 -27.42 14.62 -24.83
CA LEU A 208 -28.71 15.12 -25.34
C LEU A 208 -28.49 16.17 -26.43
N ASP A 209 -29.26 16.06 -27.51
CA ASP A 209 -29.17 16.88 -28.73
C ASP A 209 -27.87 16.69 -29.55
N GLY A 210 -27.14 15.58 -29.32
CA GLY A 210 -25.98 15.11 -30.10
C GLY A 210 -26.26 13.92 -31.05
N GLU A 211 -25.30 13.00 -31.20
CA GLU A 211 -25.41 11.80 -32.06
C GLU A 211 -26.63 10.92 -31.70
N PRO A 212 -27.28 10.27 -32.69
CA PRO A 212 -28.35 9.30 -32.42
C PRO A 212 -27.84 8.15 -31.53
N PRO A 213 -28.73 7.47 -30.76
CA PRO A 213 -28.34 6.34 -29.93
C PRO A 213 -27.52 5.34 -30.74
N LYS A 214 -26.34 4.98 -30.24
CA LYS A 214 -25.35 4.19 -31.00
C LYS A 214 -25.84 2.77 -31.25
N THR A 215 -26.69 2.27 -30.36
CA THR A 215 -27.47 1.07 -30.59
C THR A 215 -28.70 1.47 -31.40
N GLY A 216 -28.70 1.25 -32.72
CA GLY A 216 -29.83 1.60 -33.60
C GLY A 216 -31.16 0.89 -33.30
N ARG A 217 -31.29 0.25 -32.13
CA ARG A 217 -32.46 -0.45 -31.61
C ARG A 217 -32.70 -0.03 -30.16
N VAL A 218 -33.86 0.58 -29.91
CA VAL A 218 -34.38 0.94 -28.59
C VAL A 218 -35.71 0.22 -28.41
N ASP A 219 -35.80 -0.71 -27.45
CA ASP A 219 -37.02 -1.46 -27.16
C ASP A 219 -37.93 -0.69 -26.18
N ARG A 220 -37.36 0.11 -25.28
CA ARG A 220 -38.09 1.02 -24.39
C ARG A 220 -37.39 2.36 -24.27
N GLU A 221 -38.16 3.44 -24.25
CA GLU A 221 -37.65 4.79 -24.05
C GLU A 221 -38.37 5.45 -22.87
N TYR A 222 -37.60 6.01 -21.94
CA TYR A 222 -38.08 6.76 -20.78
C TYR A 222 -37.62 8.20 -20.85
N ASN A 223 -38.58 9.12 -20.91
CA ASN A 223 -38.36 10.55 -20.71
C ASN A 223 -38.81 10.90 -19.29
N LEU A 224 -37.87 11.03 -18.36
CA LEU A 224 -38.19 11.17 -16.95
C LEU A 224 -38.48 12.65 -16.61
N ASP A 225 -39.69 12.97 -16.15
CA ASP A 225 -40.09 14.34 -15.76
C ASP A 225 -39.62 14.77 -14.34
N TRP A 226 -38.96 13.87 -13.61
CA TRP A 226 -38.18 14.08 -12.37
C TRP A 226 -38.80 15.00 -11.30
N HIS A 227 -40.04 14.69 -10.93
CA HIS A 227 -40.81 15.47 -9.95
C HIS A 227 -40.45 15.17 -8.50
N GLU A 228 -40.58 16.18 -7.64
CA GLU A 228 -40.39 16.04 -6.19
C GLU A 228 -41.39 15.07 -5.54
N CYS A 229 -40.97 14.40 -4.47
CA CYS A 229 -41.86 13.55 -3.69
C CYS A 229 -42.72 14.39 -2.73
N ALA A 230 -44.02 14.14 -2.72
CA ALA A 230 -44.98 14.76 -1.79
C ALA A 230 -45.33 13.84 -0.61
N THR A 231 -44.80 12.62 -0.60
CA THR A 231 -45.13 11.56 0.37
C THR A 231 -43.90 11.21 1.21
N CYS A 232 -44.10 10.93 2.50
CA CYS A 232 -43.07 10.31 3.34
C CYS A 232 -43.24 8.79 3.33
N TYR A 233 -42.17 8.08 2.99
CA TYR A 233 -42.11 6.62 3.01
C TYR A 233 -41.45 6.14 4.30
N PRO A 234 -41.96 5.06 4.94
CA PRO A 234 -41.36 4.49 6.15
C PRO A 234 -40.17 3.56 5.87
N ASP A 235 -39.92 3.20 4.61
CA ASP A 235 -39.00 2.15 4.18
C ASP A 235 -37.87 2.63 3.25
N SER A 236 -37.90 3.89 2.83
CA SER A 236 -36.90 4.49 1.94
C SER A 236 -36.80 5.99 2.16
N PRO A 237 -35.72 6.64 1.70
CA PRO A 237 -35.73 8.08 1.52
C PRO A 237 -36.96 8.50 0.70
N SER A 238 -37.41 9.74 0.88
CA SER A 238 -38.59 10.26 0.21
C SER A 238 -38.18 11.23 -0.89
N THR A 239 -37.19 10.84 -1.70
CA THR A 239 -36.58 11.69 -2.73
C THR A 239 -37.26 11.52 -4.09
N LYS A 240 -36.84 12.32 -5.09
CA LYS A 240 -37.27 12.16 -6.49
C LYS A 240 -36.91 10.77 -7.04
N ALA A 241 -35.77 10.21 -6.63
CA ALA A 241 -35.33 8.88 -7.06
C ALA A 241 -36.27 7.79 -6.53
N ASP A 242 -36.64 7.84 -5.25
CA ASP A 242 -37.55 6.85 -4.63
C ASP A 242 -38.95 6.93 -5.22
N ARG A 243 -39.44 8.15 -5.48
CA ARG A 243 -40.69 8.35 -6.22
C ARG A 243 -40.60 7.78 -7.64
N CYS A 244 -39.51 8.05 -8.36
CA CYS A 244 -39.32 7.53 -9.71
C CYS A 244 -39.31 6.00 -9.74
N LEU A 245 -38.65 5.35 -8.77
CA LEU A 245 -38.67 3.90 -8.65
C LEU A 245 -40.10 3.37 -8.51
N ARG A 246 -40.91 3.99 -7.64
CA ARG A 246 -42.27 3.52 -7.35
C ARG A 246 -43.28 3.85 -8.44
N GLU A 247 -43.24 5.06 -9.01
CA GLU A 247 -44.28 5.54 -9.92
C GLU A 247 -43.96 5.31 -11.40
N VAL A 248 -42.68 5.32 -11.79
CA VAL A 248 -42.28 5.17 -13.20
C VAL A 248 -41.85 3.74 -13.50
N PHE A 249 -41.04 3.15 -12.61
CA PHE A 249 -40.54 1.79 -12.80
C PHE A 249 -41.35 0.73 -12.05
N GLU A 250 -42.28 1.13 -11.17
CA GLU A 250 -43.10 0.24 -10.35
C GLU A 250 -42.28 -0.72 -9.48
N LEU A 251 -41.12 -0.24 -9.00
CA LEU A 251 -40.15 -0.98 -8.18
C LEU A 251 -40.18 -0.50 -6.72
N ALA A 252 -40.03 -1.46 -5.80
CA ALA A 252 -39.81 -1.16 -4.39
C ALA A 252 -38.36 -0.71 -4.16
N PRO A 253 -38.10 0.47 -3.57
CA PRO A 253 -36.75 0.87 -3.18
C PRO A 253 -36.13 -0.13 -2.19
N ILE A 254 -34.82 -0.30 -2.29
CA ILE A 254 -34.01 -1.15 -1.43
C ILE A 254 -33.07 -0.23 -0.66
N GLU A 255 -33.25 -0.11 0.65
CA GLU A 255 -32.53 0.84 1.51
C GLU A 255 -31.00 0.87 1.28
N LYS A 256 -30.35 -0.29 1.16
CA LYS A 256 -28.90 -0.39 0.90
C LYS A 256 -28.45 0.21 -0.45
N LEU A 257 -29.37 0.31 -1.41
CA LEU A 257 -29.13 0.88 -2.74
C LEU A 257 -29.54 2.36 -2.82
N CYS A 258 -30.26 2.90 -1.83
CA CYS A 258 -30.61 4.32 -1.72
C CYS A 258 -29.40 5.19 -1.31
N ARG A 259 -28.29 5.06 -2.05
CA ARG A 259 -27.04 5.81 -1.93
C ARG A 259 -26.52 6.15 -3.31
N TYR A 260 -25.97 7.35 -3.48
CA TYR A 260 -25.39 7.79 -4.74
C TYR A 260 -24.04 7.13 -5.01
N VAL A 261 -23.69 6.98 -6.28
CA VAL A 261 -22.39 6.47 -6.69
C VAL A 261 -21.92 7.24 -7.92
N ILE A 262 -20.69 7.74 -7.88
CA ILE A 262 -19.98 8.32 -9.01
C ILE A 262 -18.60 7.67 -9.04
N GLU A 263 -18.15 7.24 -10.21
CA GLU A 263 -16.81 6.68 -10.40
C GLU A 263 -15.95 7.67 -11.19
N PRO A 264 -15.10 8.47 -10.52
CA PRO A 264 -14.22 9.39 -11.22
C PRO A 264 -13.22 8.64 -12.10
N SER A 265 -13.06 9.08 -13.35
CA SER A 265 -11.99 8.57 -14.21
C SER A 265 -10.60 9.03 -13.74
N GLU A 266 -9.54 8.33 -14.12
CA GLU A 266 -8.15 8.76 -13.85
C GLU A 266 -7.87 10.19 -14.34
N ALA A 267 -8.46 10.57 -15.48
CA ALA A 267 -8.35 11.92 -16.02
C ALA A 267 -9.03 12.98 -15.13
N ALA A 268 -10.19 12.65 -14.56
CA ALA A 268 -10.89 13.54 -13.63
C ALA A 268 -10.10 13.73 -12.33
N ILE A 269 -9.51 12.64 -11.82
CA ILE A 269 -8.64 12.66 -10.62
C ILE A 269 -7.39 13.52 -10.86
N GLU A 270 -6.73 13.36 -12.00
CA GLU A 270 -5.54 14.15 -12.32
C GLU A 270 -5.84 15.65 -12.47
N LYS A 271 -6.99 16.01 -13.05
CA LYS A 271 -7.43 17.42 -13.13
C LYS A 271 -7.65 18.02 -11.74
N ALA A 272 -8.30 17.28 -10.85
CA ALA A 272 -8.51 17.72 -9.47
C ALA A 272 -7.18 17.90 -8.72
N HIS A 273 -6.25 16.95 -8.81
CA HIS A 273 -4.90 17.09 -8.23
C HIS A 273 -4.15 18.30 -8.77
N ARG A 274 -4.19 18.53 -10.09
CA ARG A 274 -3.51 19.68 -10.72
C ARG A 274 -4.02 21.00 -10.15
N TYR A 275 -5.34 21.14 -10.03
CA TYR A 275 -5.94 22.34 -9.45
C TYR A 275 -5.60 22.48 -7.96
N LEU A 276 -5.74 21.42 -7.17
CA LEU A 276 -5.46 21.46 -5.72
C LEU A 276 -4.00 21.79 -5.41
N ARG A 277 -3.02 21.27 -6.18
CA ARG A 277 -1.60 21.65 -6.04
C ARG A 277 -1.32 23.13 -6.37
N GLN A 278 -2.14 23.74 -7.22
CA GLN A 278 -2.00 25.16 -7.54
C GLN A 278 -2.43 26.04 -6.37
N VAL A 279 -3.56 25.71 -5.74
CA VAL A 279 -4.18 26.54 -4.69
C VAL A 279 -3.77 26.17 -3.27
N CYS A 280 -3.44 24.91 -3.01
CA CYS A 280 -2.93 24.43 -1.72
C CYS A 280 -1.45 24.11 -1.82
N LYS A 281 -0.61 24.87 -1.10
CA LYS A 281 0.85 24.67 -1.06
C LYS A 281 1.31 23.67 0.00
N VAL A 282 0.38 23.20 0.82
CA VAL A 282 0.62 22.16 1.81
C VAL A 282 0.54 20.80 1.12
N SER A 283 1.42 19.87 1.51
CA SER A 283 1.39 18.51 1.00
C SER A 283 0.12 17.77 1.46
N LEU A 284 -0.22 16.69 0.77
CA LEU A 284 -1.31 15.80 1.18
C LEU A 284 -1.10 15.36 2.63
N GLY A 285 -2.20 15.31 3.40
CA GLY A 285 -2.23 14.68 4.71
C GLY A 285 -2.09 13.16 4.60
N ASP A 286 -1.95 12.51 5.75
CA ASP A 286 -1.80 11.05 5.85
C ASP A 286 -3.03 10.26 5.35
N ASP A 287 -4.19 10.92 5.31
CA ASP A 287 -5.44 10.41 4.73
C ASP A 287 -5.50 10.56 3.20
N CYS A 288 -4.40 11.00 2.57
CA CYS A 288 -4.31 11.31 1.14
C CYS A 288 -5.25 12.44 0.67
N ARG A 289 -5.67 13.34 1.58
CA ARG A 289 -6.47 14.54 1.26
C ARG A 289 -5.62 15.80 1.38
N TYR A 290 -5.96 16.82 0.61
CA TYR A 290 -5.42 18.16 0.81
C TYR A 290 -6.14 18.81 1.99
N PRO A 291 -5.45 19.64 2.81
CA PRO A 291 -6.06 20.43 3.86
C PRO A 291 -6.87 21.58 3.24
N VAL A 292 -7.96 21.20 2.60
CA VAL A 292 -8.82 22.01 1.76
C VAL A 292 -10.25 21.76 2.20
N VAL A 293 -11.01 22.85 2.35
CA VAL A 293 -12.42 22.80 2.62
C VAL A 293 -13.17 23.36 1.42
N LEU A 294 -13.92 22.50 0.74
CA LEU A 294 -14.80 22.94 -0.34
C LEU A 294 -16.08 23.52 0.26
N ILE A 295 -16.55 24.63 -0.31
CA ILE A 295 -17.75 25.33 0.16
C ILE A 295 -18.63 25.64 -1.04
N HIS A 296 -19.88 25.22 -1.01
CA HIS A 296 -20.89 25.65 -1.98
C HIS A 296 -22.14 26.12 -1.26
N TYR A 297 -22.46 27.41 -1.39
CA TYR A 297 -23.49 28.05 -0.58
C TYR A 297 -24.50 28.90 -1.37
N GLU A 298 -24.35 28.99 -2.69
CA GLU A 298 -25.25 29.74 -3.58
C GLU A 298 -25.73 28.84 -4.71
N GLY A 299 -27.04 28.55 -4.75
CA GLY A 299 -27.64 27.74 -5.81
C GLY A 299 -28.27 28.59 -6.92
N ASN A 300 -28.60 27.93 -8.05
CA ASN A 300 -29.28 28.58 -9.17
C ASN A 300 -30.82 28.50 -9.09
N THR A 301 -31.36 27.70 -8.17
CA THR A 301 -32.78 27.40 -8.03
C THR A 301 -33.19 27.51 -6.58
N SER A 302 -34.33 28.13 -6.28
CA SER A 302 -34.83 28.32 -4.90
C SER A 302 -33.79 28.94 -3.97
N ALA A 303 -33.04 29.93 -4.48
CA ALA A 303 -31.95 30.61 -3.75
C ALA A 303 -32.45 31.15 -2.40
N GLU A 304 -33.65 31.73 -2.37
CA GLU A 304 -34.30 32.26 -1.17
C GLU A 304 -34.57 31.21 -0.08
N ARG A 305 -34.54 29.91 -0.42
CA ARG A 305 -34.79 28.80 0.49
C ARG A 305 -33.53 28.03 0.91
N LYS A 306 -32.36 28.34 0.35
CA LYS A 306 -31.17 27.51 0.55
C LYS A 306 -29.84 28.26 0.58
N ASP A 307 -29.77 29.46 0.02
CA ASP A 307 -28.52 30.21 -0.02
C ASP A 307 -28.15 30.73 1.37
N LEU A 308 -26.85 30.73 1.67
CA LEU A 308 -26.34 31.23 2.95
C LEU A 308 -25.88 32.68 2.79
N PRO A 309 -26.05 33.54 3.82
CA PRO A 309 -25.53 34.90 3.76
C PRO A 309 -24.00 34.92 3.62
N HIS A 310 -23.47 35.81 2.77
CA HIS A 310 -22.01 35.95 2.59
C HIS A 310 -21.26 36.18 3.91
N GLY A 311 -21.85 36.93 4.86
CA GLY A 311 -21.25 37.19 6.18
C GLY A 311 -20.99 35.91 6.97
N VAL A 312 -21.97 34.99 7.00
CA VAL A 312 -21.84 33.69 7.68
C VAL A 312 -20.71 32.88 7.06
N VAL A 313 -20.67 32.79 5.73
CA VAL A 313 -19.64 32.03 5.01
C VAL A 313 -18.26 32.68 5.15
N GLN A 314 -18.19 34.00 5.24
CA GLN A 314 -16.96 34.72 5.53
C GLN A 314 -16.42 34.33 6.91
N THR A 315 -17.26 34.29 7.94
CA THR A 315 -16.88 33.81 9.28
C THR A 315 -16.34 32.37 9.20
N VAL A 316 -17.05 31.46 8.52
CA VAL A 316 -16.60 30.07 8.33
C VAL A 316 -15.24 30.00 7.63
N CYS A 317 -15.02 30.78 6.57
CA CYS A 317 -13.73 30.83 5.86
C CYS A 317 -12.59 31.27 6.80
N GLU A 318 -12.81 32.28 7.65
CA GLU A 318 -11.79 32.73 8.60
C GLU A 318 -11.46 31.65 9.64
N HIS A 319 -12.43 30.85 10.09
CA HIS A 319 -12.17 29.70 10.98
C HIS A 319 -11.40 28.58 10.26
N ILE A 320 -11.73 28.27 9.01
CA ILE A 320 -10.99 27.30 8.18
C ILE A 320 -9.52 27.72 8.01
N ILE A 321 -9.28 29.00 7.71
CA ILE A 321 -7.93 29.56 7.54
C ILE A 321 -7.15 29.48 8.86
N ARG A 322 -7.77 29.81 9.99
CA ARG A 322 -7.14 29.68 11.33
C ARG A 322 -6.77 28.24 11.67
N ALA A 323 -7.55 27.27 11.18
CA ALA A 323 -7.27 25.84 11.31
C ALA A 323 -6.18 25.34 10.33
N GLY A 324 -5.56 26.22 9.55
CA GLY A 324 -4.48 25.87 8.60
C GLY A 324 -4.96 25.23 7.31
N CYS A 325 -6.26 25.26 7.03
CA CYS A 325 -6.85 24.74 5.80
C CYS A 325 -7.12 25.85 4.77
N VAL A 326 -7.23 25.47 3.49
CA VAL A 326 -7.52 26.38 2.39
C VAL A 326 -9.01 26.30 2.02
N PRO A 327 -9.80 27.37 2.20
CA PRO A 327 -11.17 27.42 1.73
C PRO A 327 -11.25 27.61 0.21
N ILE A 328 -12.08 26.78 -0.43
CA ILE A 328 -12.38 26.86 -1.87
C ILE A 328 -13.89 26.99 -2.06
N ILE A 329 -14.34 28.11 -2.60
CA ILE A 329 -15.74 28.36 -2.91
C ILE A 329 -16.04 27.85 -4.31
N LEU A 330 -16.91 26.85 -4.40
CA LEU A 330 -17.39 26.27 -5.66
C LEU A 330 -18.47 27.18 -6.26
N ASP A 331 -18.05 28.13 -7.10
CA ASP A 331 -18.92 29.15 -7.68
C ASP A 331 -18.52 29.42 -9.15
N TRP A 332 -19.13 28.65 -10.05
CA TRP A 332 -18.79 28.64 -11.48
C TRP A 332 -19.03 29.97 -12.19
N ASP A 333 -20.04 30.74 -11.76
CA ASP A 333 -20.44 32.02 -12.36
C ASP A 333 -19.91 33.24 -11.61
N ASN A 334 -19.06 33.03 -10.60
CA ASN A 334 -18.33 34.08 -9.88
C ASN A 334 -19.28 35.11 -9.22
N ARG A 335 -20.36 34.61 -8.59
CA ARG A 335 -21.34 35.41 -7.82
C ARG A 335 -20.80 35.81 -6.46
N SER A 336 -19.98 34.97 -5.85
CA SER A 336 -19.45 35.17 -4.51
C SER A 336 -18.42 36.30 -4.48
N PRO A 337 -18.53 37.28 -3.56
CA PRO A 337 -17.54 38.33 -3.38
C PRO A 337 -16.34 37.90 -2.52
N LEU A 338 -16.38 36.70 -1.93
CA LEU A 338 -15.42 36.24 -0.92
C LEU A 338 -14.07 35.75 -1.48
N PRO A 339 -14.01 35.07 -2.65
CA PRO A 339 -12.73 34.63 -3.22
C PRO A 339 -11.79 35.81 -3.51
N ASP A 340 -10.62 35.82 -2.87
CA ASP A 340 -9.55 36.82 -3.10
C ASP A 340 -8.41 36.27 -3.98
N GLY A 341 -8.49 34.99 -4.36
CA GLY A 341 -7.49 34.29 -5.17
C GLY A 341 -6.17 34.02 -4.44
N LYS A 342 -6.10 34.29 -3.13
CA LYS A 342 -4.89 34.17 -2.31
C LYS A 342 -5.10 33.31 -1.07
N ARG A 343 -6.14 33.62 -0.29
CA ARG A 343 -6.55 32.92 0.93
C ARG A 343 -7.82 32.12 0.68
N ILE A 344 -8.74 32.66 -0.13
CA ILE A 344 -9.99 32.02 -0.52
C ILE A 344 -9.98 31.88 -2.04
N HIS A 345 -10.10 30.65 -2.53
CA HIS A 345 -10.00 30.34 -3.96
C HIS A 345 -11.36 29.97 -4.55
N ASN A 346 -11.51 30.12 -5.87
CA ASN A 346 -12.69 29.69 -6.61
C ASN A 346 -12.25 28.99 -7.91
N PRO A 347 -12.67 27.74 -8.15
CA PRO A 347 -12.47 27.07 -9.42
C PRO A 347 -13.50 27.59 -10.44
N ARG A 348 -13.27 28.78 -11.00
CA ARG A 348 -14.18 29.38 -11.99
C ARG A 348 -14.31 28.52 -13.25
N VAL A 349 -15.44 28.66 -13.94
CA VAL A 349 -15.77 27.88 -15.16
C VAL A 349 -14.75 28.02 -16.30
N ASP A 350 -14.05 29.15 -16.36
CA ASP A 350 -13.02 29.45 -17.37
C ASP A 350 -11.67 28.77 -17.10
N LEU A 351 -11.52 28.11 -15.96
CA LEU A 351 -10.33 27.31 -15.67
C LEU A 351 -10.37 25.97 -16.40
N GLU A 352 -9.17 25.48 -16.74
CA GLU A 352 -8.93 24.18 -17.39
C GLU A 352 -9.55 23.01 -16.60
N LEU A 353 -9.79 23.17 -15.30
CA LEU A 353 -10.44 22.16 -14.45
C LEU A 353 -11.76 21.64 -15.06
N TRP A 354 -12.52 22.53 -15.71
CA TRP A 354 -13.87 22.21 -16.20
C TRP A 354 -13.96 22.03 -17.72
N ASP A 355 -12.88 22.21 -18.49
CA ASP A 355 -12.90 22.24 -19.97
C ASP A 355 -14.00 23.16 -20.56
N GLY A 356 -14.31 24.27 -19.89
CA GLY A 356 -15.40 25.17 -20.30
C GLY A 356 -16.81 24.61 -20.12
N MET A 357 -16.99 23.52 -19.37
CA MET A 357 -18.31 23.00 -19.01
C MET A 357 -18.96 23.92 -17.98
N GLY A 358 -19.98 24.66 -18.42
CA GLY A 358 -20.72 25.71 -17.70
C GLY A 358 -21.07 25.45 -16.22
N THR A 359 -21.38 24.21 -15.88
CA THR A 359 -21.81 23.78 -14.53
C THR A 359 -20.78 22.87 -13.85
N GLY A 360 -19.56 22.81 -14.39
CA GLY A 360 -18.58 21.79 -14.07
C GLY A 360 -18.91 20.41 -14.64
N ASP A 361 -18.09 19.44 -14.24
CA ASP A 361 -18.21 18.03 -14.59
C ASP A 361 -18.38 17.19 -13.30
N ALA A 362 -19.35 16.28 -13.29
CA ALA A 362 -19.71 15.50 -12.10
C ALA A 362 -18.56 14.62 -11.60
N ALA A 363 -17.82 13.96 -12.50
CA ALA A 363 -16.68 13.12 -12.14
C ALA A 363 -15.49 13.95 -11.63
N VAL A 364 -15.20 15.10 -12.25
CA VAL A 364 -14.17 16.03 -11.77
C VAL A 364 -14.53 16.59 -10.40
N LEU A 365 -15.78 16.97 -10.17
CA LEU A 365 -16.24 17.47 -8.88
C LEU A 365 -16.19 16.39 -7.80
N ALA A 366 -16.56 15.14 -8.13
CA ALA A 366 -16.42 14.01 -7.21
C ALA A 366 -14.96 13.77 -6.83
N ALA A 367 -14.04 13.81 -7.79
CA ALA A 367 -12.60 13.71 -7.52
C ALA A 367 -12.07 14.88 -6.68
N LEU A 368 -12.48 16.11 -6.98
CA LEU A 368 -12.10 17.30 -6.21
C LEU A 368 -12.56 17.18 -4.75
N THR A 369 -13.80 16.73 -4.55
CA THR A 369 -14.36 16.48 -3.23
C THR A 369 -13.63 15.36 -2.51
N GLU A 370 -13.36 14.22 -3.17
CA GLU A 370 -12.66 13.07 -2.58
C GLU A 370 -11.22 13.40 -2.14
N LEU A 371 -10.59 14.37 -2.80
CA LEU A 371 -9.24 14.84 -2.46
C LEU A 371 -9.22 15.97 -1.43
N SER A 372 -10.38 16.44 -0.94
CA SER A 372 -10.48 17.53 0.04
C SER A 372 -10.79 16.99 1.43
N THR A 373 -10.29 17.66 2.48
CA THR A 373 -10.50 17.28 3.90
C THR A 373 -11.96 17.38 4.32
N LEU A 374 -12.70 18.38 3.83
CA LEU A 374 -14.09 18.63 4.21
C LEU A 374 -14.86 19.29 3.06
N MET A 375 -16.15 19.01 2.98
CA MET A 375 -17.10 19.71 2.10
C MET A 375 -18.22 20.33 2.94
N VAL A 376 -18.58 21.58 2.64
CA VAL A 376 -19.74 22.28 3.19
C VAL A 376 -20.65 22.65 2.02
N GLY A 377 -21.90 22.20 2.04
CA GLY A 377 -22.81 22.37 0.89
C GLY A 377 -24.26 22.64 1.27
N VAL A 378 -24.94 23.44 0.45
CA VAL A 378 -26.40 23.62 0.47
C VAL A 378 -27.07 22.69 -0.54
N ASP A 379 -28.41 22.55 -0.50
CA ASP A 379 -29.19 21.69 -1.41
C ASP A 379 -29.03 22.05 -2.90
N SER A 380 -28.02 21.45 -3.51
CA SER A 380 -27.47 21.81 -4.81
C SER A 380 -26.66 20.63 -5.38
N GLY A 381 -26.36 20.68 -6.68
CA GLY A 381 -25.59 19.63 -7.36
C GLY A 381 -24.30 19.21 -6.63
N PRO A 382 -23.44 20.15 -6.20
CA PRO A 382 -22.21 19.82 -5.47
C PRO A 382 -22.44 19.04 -4.18
N LEU A 383 -23.51 19.32 -3.43
CA LEU A 383 -23.83 18.58 -2.22
C LEU A 383 -24.23 17.13 -2.54
N HIS A 384 -25.02 16.91 -3.60
CA HIS A 384 -25.37 15.55 -4.05
C HIS A 384 -24.13 14.77 -4.50
N VAL A 385 -23.21 15.43 -5.23
CA VAL A 385 -21.92 14.83 -5.60
C VAL A 385 -21.14 14.41 -4.36
N ALA A 386 -21.07 15.25 -3.32
CA ALA A 386 -20.39 14.91 -2.07
C ALA A 386 -21.03 13.73 -1.33
N GLY A 387 -22.34 13.52 -1.47
CA GLY A 387 -23.02 12.32 -0.97
C GLY A 387 -22.62 11.01 -1.69
N ALA A 388 -21.91 11.10 -2.82
CA ALA A 388 -21.35 9.96 -3.55
C ALA A 388 -19.86 9.71 -3.26
N THR A 389 -19.24 10.47 -2.35
CA THR A 389 -17.81 10.38 -2.00
C THR A 389 -17.62 9.91 -0.55
N SER A 390 -16.37 9.72 -0.12
CA SER A 390 -16.04 9.37 1.27
C SER A 390 -15.68 10.60 2.13
N THR A 391 -15.61 11.79 1.52
CA THR A 391 -15.26 13.05 2.19
C THR A 391 -16.25 13.43 3.28
N PRO A 392 -15.81 13.70 4.52
CA PRO A 392 -16.69 14.28 5.53
C PRO A 392 -17.42 15.50 4.97
N THR A 393 -18.75 15.53 5.09
CA THR A 393 -19.57 16.57 4.49
C THR A 393 -20.55 17.16 5.51
N ILE A 394 -20.63 18.49 5.58
CA ILE A 394 -21.64 19.23 6.32
C ILE A 394 -22.67 19.75 5.31
N ALA A 395 -23.87 19.19 5.37
CA ALA A 395 -25.01 19.58 4.54
C ALA A 395 -25.86 20.60 5.28
N VAL A 396 -25.96 21.82 4.77
CA VAL A 396 -26.69 22.91 5.42
C VAL A 396 -28.06 23.07 4.78
N TRP A 397 -29.10 22.99 5.60
CA TRP A 397 -30.50 23.06 5.20
C TRP A 397 -31.18 24.21 5.93
N THR A 398 -31.81 25.11 5.20
CA THR A 398 -32.56 26.25 5.78
C THR A 398 -34.06 26.10 5.51
N GLY A 399 -34.47 26.14 4.24
CA GLY A 399 -35.87 26.06 3.84
C GLY A 399 -36.31 24.70 3.28
N HIS A 400 -35.42 23.71 3.19
CA HIS A 400 -35.72 22.36 2.68
C HIS A 400 -35.46 21.30 3.75
N HIS A 401 -36.23 20.20 3.73
CA HIS A 401 -35.98 19.05 4.60
C HIS A 401 -35.15 17.98 3.88
N PRO A 402 -34.02 17.50 4.44
CA PRO A 402 -33.12 16.57 3.77
C PRO A 402 -33.79 15.33 3.20
N LEU A 403 -34.77 14.76 3.93
CA LEU A 403 -35.51 13.56 3.55
C LEU A 403 -36.08 13.59 2.12
N HIS A 404 -36.42 14.78 1.61
CA HIS A 404 -37.04 14.95 0.29
C HIS A 404 -36.05 15.17 -0.86
N TYR A 405 -34.79 15.43 -0.52
CA TYR A 405 -33.80 15.91 -1.49
C TYR A 405 -32.54 15.06 -1.51
N MET A 406 -32.10 14.54 -0.37
CA MET A 406 -30.86 13.78 -0.20
C MET A 406 -31.17 12.33 0.16
N ALA A 407 -30.53 11.38 -0.53
CA ALA A 407 -30.56 9.97 -0.18
C ALA A 407 -29.63 9.68 1.02
N LEU A 408 -29.46 8.41 1.40
CA LEU A 408 -28.56 8.07 2.50
C LEU A 408 -27.10 8.33 2.09
N ALA A 409 -26.31 8.91 2.99
CA ALA A 409 -24.90 9.20 2.79
C ALA A 409 -24.14 9.10 4.14
N ASP A 410 -23.29 8.08 4.28
CA ASP A 410 -22.67 7.75 5.58
C ASP A 410 -21.60 8.79 6.00
N ASN A 411 -21.06 9.54 5.03
CA ASN A 411 -20.09 10.61 5.22
C ASN A 411 -20.71 11.98 5.58
N MET A 412 -22.03 12.12 5.58
CA MET A 412 -22.72 13.42 5.69
C MET A 412 -23.29 13.69 7.10
N THR A 413 -23.21 14.93 7.57
CA THR A 413 -23.97 15.45 8.72
C THR A 413 -24.88 16.56 8.23
N HIS A 414 -26.17 16.46 8.53
CA HIS A 414 -27.17 17.44 8.13
C HIS A 414 -27.37 18.49 9.24
N LEU A 415 -27.06 19.75 8.96
CA LEU A 415 -27.47 20.87 9.79
C LEU A 415 -28.86 21.33 9.35
N VAL A 416 -29.86 21.19 10.22
CA VAL A 416 -31.27 21.51 9.95
C VAL A 416 -31.78 22.51 10.99
N PRO A 417 -32.74 23.39 10.69
CA PRO A 417 -33.28 24.28 11.71
C PRO A 417 -34.07 23.49 12.75
N GLU A 418 -34.20 24.00 13.98
CA GLU A 418 -34.96 23.34 15.05
C GLU A 418 -36.41 23.01 14.64
N ASN A 419 -37.04 23.88 13.83
CA ASN A 419 -38.38 23.64 13.29
C ASN A 419 -38.41 22.81 12.00
N HIS A 420 -37.37 22.03 11.69
CA HIS A 420 -37.28 21.27 10.43
C HIS A 420 -38.47 20.34 10.18
N ARG A 421 -39.13 19.84 11.23
CA ARG A 421 -40.35 19.02 11.11
C ARG A 421 -41.45 19.71 10.28
N GLU A 422 -41.55 21.04 10.32
CA GLU A 422 -42.52 21.81 9.53
C GLU A 422 -42.22 21.80 8.03
N LEU A 423 -40.98 21.46 7.65
CA LEU A 423 -40.51 21.39 6.27
C LEU A 423 -40.78 20.01 5.63
N LEU A 424 -41.23 19.03 6.42
CA LEU A 424 -41.66 17.72 5.94
C LEU A 424 -42.99 17.80 5.19
N ARG A 425 -43.07 17.11 4.06
CA ARG A 425 -44.28 16.94 3.25
C ARG A 425 -45.01 15.66 3.63
N GLY A 426 -46.28 15.56 3.29
CA GLY A 426 -47.06 14.34 3.56
C GLY A 426 -47.20 14.07 5.07
N ASN A 427 -47.03 12.80 5.48
CA ASN A 427 -47.15 12.42 6.88
C ASN A 427 -45.85 12.75 7.64
N GLN A 428 -45.90 13.79 8.48
CA GLN A 428 -44.75 14.28 9.24
C GLN A 428 -44.26 13.27 10.28
N ASP A 429 -45.13 12.51 10.93
CA ASP A 429 -44.72 11.52 11.94
C ASP A 429 -43.88 10.40 11.30
N VAL A 430 -44.30 9.93 10.13
CA VAL A 430 -43.56 8.92 9.36
C VAL A 430 -42.22 9.49 8.87
N GLY A 431 -42.24 10.70 8.33
CA GLY A 431 -41.02 11.35 7.81
C GLY A 431 -40.00 11.64 8.89
N GLU A 432 -40.42 12.17 10.03
CA GLU A 432 -39.53 12.47 11.15
C GLU A 432 -38.96 11.19 11.76
N ALA A 433 -39.77 10.15 11.93
CA ALA A 433 -39.29 8.86 12.43
C ALA A 433 -38.20 8.29 11.51
N TYR A 434 -38.46 8.24 10.19
CA TYR A 434 -37.45 7.75 9.24
C TYR A 434 -36.20 8.64 9.24
N PHE A 435 -36.35 9.96 9.26
CA PHE A 435 -35.21 10.86 9.25
C PHE A 435 -34.33 10.67 10.49
N ARG A 436 -34.94 10.61 11.68
CA ARG A 436 -34.25 10.38 12.95
C ARG A 436 -33.49 9.05 12.98
N ASP A 437 -34.10 8.00 12.45
CA ASP A 437 -33.58 6.65 12.56
C ASP A 437 -32.46 6.36 11.53
N HIS A 438 -32.41 7.11 10.41
CA HIS A 438 -31.51 6.83 9.28
C HIS A 438 -30.52 7.94 8.90
N TYR A 439 -30.68 9.19 9.38
CA TYR A 439 -29.79 10.30 9.04
C TYR A 439 -28.99 10.80 10.24
N ARG A 440 -27.74 11.19 10.00
CA ARG A 440 -26.92 11.92 10.98
C ARG A 440 -27.18 13.41 10.84
N TYR A 441 -27.76 14.04 11.85
CA TYR A 441 -28.11 15.46 11.80
C TYR A 441 -27.86 16.18 13.13
N GLN A 442 -27.80 17.51 13.06
CA GLN A 442 -27.81 18.41 14.20
C GLN A 442 -28.80 19.54 13.92
N THR A 443 -29.56 19.95 14.93
CA THR A 443 -30.50 21.06 14.84
C THR A 443 -29.81 22.38 15.20
N TYR A 444 -30.23 23.49 14.61
CA TYR A 444 -29.74 24.82 14.96
C TYR A 444 -30.85 25.84 15.17
N THR A 445 -30.59 26.81 16.04
CA THR A 445 -31.39 28.03 16.23
C THR A 445 -30.66 29.25 15.66
N ASP A 446 -29.35 29.31 15.86
CA ASP A 446 -28.43 30.21 15.17
C ASP A 446 -27.59 29.44 14.15
N LEU A 447 -27.71 29.81 12.88
CA LEU A 447 -27.03 29.11 11.79
C LEU A 447 -25.51 29.36 11.79
N GLU A 448 -25.07 30.58 12.12
CA GLU A 448 -23.66 30.94 12.04
C GLU A 448 -22.87 30.18 13.09
N ASP A 449 -23.33 30.22 14.34
CA ASP A 449 -22.67 29.54 15.45
C ASP A 449 -22.63 28.01 15.24
N ALA A 450 -23.76 27.43 14.82
CA ALA A 450 -23.84 25.98 14.56
C ALA A 450 -22.94 25.54 13.42
N LEU A 451 -22.90 26.30 12.32
CA LEU A 451 -22.06 25.97 11.16
C LEU A 451 -20.57 26.11 11.50
N VAL A 452 -20.17 27.16 12.20
CA VAL A 452 -18.78 27.34 12.66
C VAL A 452 -18.37 26.19 13.58
N ALA A 453 -19.21 25.86 14.58
CA ALA A 453 -18.95 24.76 15.51
C ALA A 453 -18.80 23.42 14.78
N ALA A 454 -19.70 23.12 13.84
CA ALA A 454 -19.65 21.90 13.05
C ALA A 454 -18.37 21.81 12.20
N VAL A 455 -17.97 22.92 11.56
CA VAL A 455 -16.73 22.99 10.78
C VAL A 455 -15.50 22.79 11.67
N GLU A 456 -15.41 23.49 12.81
CA GLU A 456 -14.30 23.32 13.74
C GLU A 456 -14.19 21.90 14.29
N GLN A 457 -15.32 21.31 14.68
CA GLN A 457 -15.38 19.93 15.16
C GLN A 457 -14.87 18.98 14.08
N ARG A 458 -15.33 19.12 12.84
CA ARG A 458 -14.89 18.27 11.73
C ARG A 458 -13.42 18.44 11.40
N LEU A 459 -12.90 19.65 11.44
CA LEU A 459 -11.46 19.88 11.23
C LEU A 459 -10.63 19.28 12.38
N LYS A 460 -11.11 19.36 13.64
CA LYS A 460 -10.48 18.69 14.79
C LYS A 460 -10.50 17.16 14.65
N ASP A 461 -11.62 16.59 14.25
CA ASP A 461 -11.77 15.14 14.02
C ASP A 461 -10.87 14.65 12.88
N THR A 462 -10.69 15.47 11.83
CA THR A 462 -9.82 15.14 10.69
C THR A 462 -8.34 15.36 11.00
N THR A 463 -8.02 16.14 12.05
CA THR A 463 -6.65 16.30 12.59
C THR A 463 -6.24 15.22 13.60
N GLY A 464 -6.98 14.11 13.71
CA GLY A 464 -6.55 12.90 14.42
C GLY A 464 -5.39 12.19 13.73
N ALA A 465 -4.29 12.90 13.46
CA ALA A 465 -3.06 12.34 12.94
C ALA A 465 -2.62 11.22 13.88
N LEU A 466 -2.31 10.06 13.31
CA LEU A 466 -1.71 8.99 14.08
C LEU A 466 -0.26 9.36 14.37
N VAL A 467 0.12 9.36 15.64
CA VAL A 467 1.51 9.58 16.06
C VAL A 467 2.11 8.22 16.36
N TYR A 468 3.28 7.92 15.79
CA TYR A 468 4.02 6.73 16.18
C TYR A 468 4.86 7.04 17.41
N THR A 469 4.63 6.30 18.49
CA THR A 469 5.41 6.41 19.73
C THR A 469 5.28 5.14 20.56
N ARG A 470 6.33 4.80 21.31
CA ARG A 470 6.39 3.59 22.15
C ARG A 470 6.00 2.31 21.39
N ASP A 471 6.43 2.22 20.14
CA ASP A 471 6.11 1.15 19.20
C ASP A 471 4.64 0.98 18.79
N PHE A 472 3.80 1.98 19.02
CA PHE A 472 2.42 1.97 18.54
C PHE A 472 2.06 3.26 17.83
N TRP A 473 1.21 3.12 16.82
CA TRP A 473 0.47 4.24 16.27
C TRP A 473 -0.70 4.53 17.19
N ILE A 474 -0.66 5.69 17.82
CA ILE A 474 -1.68 6.20 18.72
C ILE A 474 -2.35 7.42 18.11
N ARG A 475 -3.53 7.77 18.60
CA ARG A 475 -4.30 8.92 18.11
C ARG A 475 -3.82 10.18 18.81
N SER A 476 -3.39 11.19 18.06
CA SER A 476 -2.86 12.44 18.62
C SER A 476 -3.83 13.13 19.60
N ASN A 477 -5.13 13.09 19.30
CA ASN A 477 -6.22 13.69 20.08
C ASN A 477 -6.68 12.84 21.28
N ASN A 478 -6.24 11.58 21.39
CA ASN A 478 -6.55 10.65 22.48
C ASN A 478 -5.27 10.00 23.07
N ALA A 479 -4.12 10.63 22.86
CA ALA A 479 -2.81 10.03 23.13
C ALA A 479 -2.63 9.57 24.57
N GLN A 480 -3.19 10.29 25.55
CA GLN A 480 -3.08 9.91 26.97
C GLN A 480 -3.76 8.57 27.27
N GLN A 481 -4.96 8.33 26.73
CA GLN A 481 -5.69 7.07 26.89
C GLN A 481 -4.96 5.92 26.16
N ASP A 482 -4.55 6.16 24.91
CA ASP A 482 -3.81 5.17 24.13
C ASP A 482 -2.48 4.77 24.82
N LEU A 483 -1.77 5.74 25.39
CA LEU A 483 -0.51 5.48 26.12
C LEU A 483 -0.71 4.69 27.42
N VAL A 484 -1.88 4.77 28.06
CA VAL A 484 -2.24 3.92 29.21
C VAL A 484 -2.39 2.48 28.75
N VAL A 485 -3.09 2.24 27.63
CA VAL A 485 -3.28 0.90 27.07
C VAL A 485 -1.95 0.32 26.56
N VAL A 486 -1.11 1.12 25.91
CA VAL A 486 0.25 0.71 25.52
C VAL A 486 1.06 0.29 26.75
N LYS A 487 1.03 1.11 27.81
CA LYS A 487 1.76 0.80 29.04
C LYS A 487 1.25 -0.50 29.67
N ASP A 488 -0.05 -0.61 29.92
CA ASP A 488 -0.62 -1.75 30.65
C ASP A 488 -0.46 -3.07 29.89
N ILE A 489 -0.78 -3.07 28.59
CA ILE A 489 -0.80 -4.31 27.79
C ILE A 489 0.58 -4.64 27.21
N ALA A 490 1.27 -3.67 26.61
CA ALA A 490 2.48 -3.94 25.85
C ALA A 490 3.75 -3.92 26.72
N GLU A 491 3.83 -3.04 27.71
CA GLU A 491 5.02 -2.87 28.54
C GLU A 491 4.94 -3.62 29.88
N ASP A 492 3.81 -3.50 30.57
CA ASP A 492 3.57 -4.15 31.86
C ASP A 492 3.08 -5.61 31.70
N ASP A 493 2.82 -6.04 30.45
CA ASP A 493 2.35 -7.39 30.08
C ASP A 493 1.20 -7.88 30.97
N SER A 494 0.18 -7.03 31.18
CA SER A 494 -0.91 -7.27 32.15
C SER A 494 -1.71 -8.57 31.91
N TYR A 495 -1.63 -9.12 30.70
CA TYR A 495 -2.24 -10.38 30.28
C TYR A 495 -1.29 -11.59 30.31
N HIS A 496 -0.03 -11.39 30.76
CA HIS A 496 1.03 -12.39 30.78
C HIS A 496 1.23 -13.05 29.40
N VAL A 497 1.24 -12.26 28.33
CA VAL A 497 1.45 -12.72 26.95
C VAL A 497 2.75 -13.48 26.82
N ALA A 498 3.78 -13.19 27.63
CA ALA A 498 5.03 -13.95 27.67
C ALA A 498 4.86 -15.42 28.14
N GLU A 499 3.79 -15.75 28.87
CA GLU A 499 3.54 -17.08 29.44
C GLU A 499 2.54 -17.92 28.63
N LEU A 500 1.82 -17.34 27.66
CA LEU A 500 0.79 -18.05 26.88
C LEU A 500 1.35 -19.29 26.12
N PRO A 501 0.56 -20.38 25.95
CA PRO A 501 0.96 -21.53 25.14
C PRO A 501 0.86 -21.19 23.64
N MET A 502 1.97 -21.21 22.90
CA MET A 502 2.04 -20.60 21.55
C MET A 502 2.77 -21.47 20.49
N PRO A 503 2.30 -22.68 20.13
CA PRO A 503 2.89 -23.41 19.00
C PRO A 503 2.51 -22.76 17.65
N ARG A 504 1.20 -22.58 17.35
CA ARG A 504 0.64 -21.82 16.20
C ARG A 504 -0.84 -21.45 16.44
N PRO A 505 -1.13 -20.56 17.42
CA PRO A 505 -2.49 -20.44 17.93
C PRO A 505 -3.43 -19.65 16.99
N VAL A 506 -4.70 -20.04 16.99
CA VAL A 506 -5.83 -19.22 16.55
C VAL A 506 -6.27 -18.32 17.70
N VAL A 507 -6.08 -17.02 17.53
CA VAL A 507 -6.33 -16.00 18.56
C VAL A 507 -7.47 -15.09 18.13
N VAL A 508 -8.46 -14.93 19.01
CA VAL A 508 -9.55 -13.96 18.84
C VAL A 508 -9.42 -12.90 19.92
N ASP A 509 -9.16 -11.65 19.54
CA ASP A 509 -8.97 -10.49 20.41
C ASP A 509 -10.25 -9.63 20.40
N VAL A 510 -11.09 -9.79 21.41
CA VAL A 510 -12.36 -9.04 21.56
C VAL A 510 -12.11 -7.78 22.38
N GLY A 511 -12.52 -6.64 21.80
CA GLY A 511 -12.16 -5.32 22.31
C GLY A 511 -10.68 -5.03 22.06
N ALA A 512 -10.27 -5.17 20.80
CA ALA A 512 -8.87 -5.06 20.40
C ALA A 512 -8.29 -3.64 20.59
N HIS A 513 -9.12 -2.62 20.78
CA HIS A 513 -8.74 -1.22 20.93
C HIS A 513 -7.81 -0.79 19.77
N ILE A 514 -6.59 -0.34 20.06
CA ILE A 514 -5.56 0.02 19.06
C ILE A 514 -4.63 -1.15 18.69
N GLY A 515 -4.86 -2.36 19.22
CA GLY A 515 -4.18 -3.60 18.81
C GLY A 515 -2.97 -3.99 19.65
N CYS A 516 -2.81 -3.48 20.87
CA CYS A 516 -1.66 -3.76 21.74
C CYS A 516 -1.47 -5.27 21.99
N PHE A 517 -2.54 -5.97 22.40
CA PHE A 517 -2.49 -7.40 22.68
C PHE A 517 -2.14 -8.21 21.43
N SER A 518 -2.90 -8.00 20.34
CA SER A 518 -2.67 -8.63 19.04
C SER A 518 -1.23 -8.46 18.52
N LYS A 519 -0.63 -7.26 18.66
CA LYS A 519 0.76 -7.02 18.25
C LYS A 519 1.75 -7.81 19.12
N ARG A 520 1.58 -7.82 20.44
CA ARG A 520 2.44 -8.59 21.36
C ARG A 520 2.39 -10.09 21.10
N VAL A 521 1.20 -10.62 20.78
CA VAL A 521 1.03 -12.02 20.37
C VAL A 521 1.80 -12.30 19.07
N HIS A 522 1.66 -11.45 18.05
CA HIS A 522 2.36 -11.63 16.77
C HIS A 522 3.89 -11.54 16.90
N GLU A 523 4.40 -10.61 17.70
CA GLU A 523 5.85 -10.49 17.97
C GLU A 523 6.41 -11.73 18.65
N ARG A 524 5.65 -12.34 19.55
CA ARG A 524 6.07 -13.58 20.23
C ARG A 524 5.93 -14.81 19.33
N ASN A 525 4.89 -14.87 18.51
CA ASN A 525 4.70 -15.94 17.53
C ASN A 525 4.10 -15.40 16.21
N PRO A 526 4.95 -15.12 15.21
CA PRO A 526 4.52 -14.63 13.90
C PRO A 526 3.61 -15.61 13.11
N LEU A 527 3.51 -16.87 13.55
CA LEU A 527 2.66 -17.89 12.94
C LEU A 527 1.25 -17.93 13.54
N ALA A 528 0.95 -17.10 14.55
CA ALA A 528 -0.40 -17.00 15.11
C ALA A 528 -1.40 -16.46 14.09
N GLN A 529 -2.57 -17.07 13.97
CA GLN A 529 -3.69 -16.54 13.21
C GLN A 529 -4.52 -15.64 14.12
N ILE A 530 -4.57 -14.33 13.85
CA ILE A 530 -5.18 -13.36 14.75
C ILE A 530 -6.41 -12.72 14.10
N ILE A 531 -7.54 -12.73 14.83
CA ILE A 531 -8.77 -12.02 14.50
C ILE A 531 -9.04 -11.01 15.61
N ALA A 532 -8.93 -9.72 15.29
CA ALA A 532 -9.16 -8.61 16.20
C ALA A 532 -10.54 -7.98 15.94
N VAL A 533 -11.37 -7.90 16.96
CA VAL A 533 -12.72 -7.37 16.90
C VAL A 533 -12.85 -6.12 17.78
N GLU A 534 -13.24 -5.00 17.19
CA GLU A 534 -13.33 -3.70 17.86
C GLU A 534 -14.61 -2.96 17.44
N CYS A 535 -15.36 -2.43 18.40
CA CYS A 535 -16.67 -1.82 18.13
C CYS A 535 -16.61 -0.30 17.89
N CYS A 536 -15.66 0.39 18.52
CA CYS A 536 -15.52 1.85 18.47
C CYS A 536 -14.88 2.28 17.13
N PRO A 537 -15.59 3.02 16.26
CA PRO A 537 -15.06 3.46 14.98
C PRO A 537 -13.77 4.27 15.09
N GLU A 538 -13.63 5.05 16.16
CA GLU A 538 -12.46 5.90 16.40
C GLU A 538 -11.18 5.10 16.72
N ASN A 539 -11.28 3.84 17.17
CA ASN A 539 -10.14 2.95 17.40
C ASN A 539 -9.59 2.34 16.09
N ILE A 540 -10.44 2.16 15.08
CA ILE A 540 -10.15 1.36 13.88
C ILE A 540 -8.95 1.86 13.06
N PRO A 541 -8.73 3.17 12.83
CA PRO A 541 -7.57 3.64 12.08
C PRO A 541 -6.24 3.25 12.74
N ALA A 542 -6.10 3.47 14.04
CA ALA A 542 -4.91 3.10 14.81
C ALA A 542 -4.73 1.57 14.83
N LEU A 543 -5.81 0.82 15.08
CA LEU A 543 -5.82 -0.65 15.05
C LEU A 543 -5.29 -1.20 13.71
N LYS A 544 -5.88 -0.79 12.58
CA LYS A 544 -5.45 -1.24 11.25
C LYS A 544 -3.99 -0.90 10.96
N LYS A 545 -3.54 0.28 11.41
CA LYS A 545 -2.16 0.72 11.18
C LYS A 545 -1.15 -0.04 12.05
N ASN A 546 -1.56 -0.50 13.23
CA ASN A 546 -0.73 -1.33 14.11
C ASN A 546 -0.70 -2.82 13.71
N ILE A 547 -1.84 -3.41 13.30
CA ILE A 547 -1.93 -4.88 13.13
C ILE A 547 -2.49 -5.36 11.78
N GLY A 548 -3.01 -4.47 10.93
CA GLY A 548 -3.70 -4.83 9.68
C GLY A 548 -2.83 -5.52 8.62
N GLY A 549 -1.50 -5.50 8.79
CA GLY A 549 -0.57 -6.23 7.94
C GLY A 549 -0.49 -7.73 8.24
N PHE A 550 -0.97 -8.19 9.41
CA PHE A 550 -0.85 -9.58 9.85
C PHE A 550 -2.09 -10.15 10.57
N ALA A 551 -3.06 -9.32 10.96
CA ALA A 551 -4.30 -9.74 11.63
C ALA A 551 -5.54 -9.38 10.81
N THR A 552 -6.62 -10.15 10.97
CA THR A 552 -7.94 -9.82 10.44
C THR A 552 -8.63 -8.83 11.39
N VAL A 553 -9.03 -7.66 10.90
CA VAL A 553 -9.71 -6.63 11.70
C VAL A 553 -11.20 -6.59 11.36
N ILE A 554 -12.06 -6.75 12.37
CA ILE A 554 -13.52 -6.72 12.24
C ILE A 554 -14.08 -5.58 13.08
N GLN A 555 -14.83 -4.66 12.46
CA GLN A 555 -15.52 -3.59 13.18
C GLN A 555 -16.91 -4.05 13.63
N ALA A 556 -17.01 -4.55 14.87
CA ALA A 556 -18.25 -5.04 15.47
C ALA A 556 -18.11 -5.12 16.99
N ALA A 557 -19.25 -5.21 17.69
CA ALA A 557 -19.29 -5.66 19.08
C ALA A 557 -19.52 -7.17 19.13
N VAL A 558 -18.82 -7.87 20.03
CA VAL A 558 -19.12 -9.29 20.31
C VAL A 558 -20.07 -9.36 21.49
N THR A 559 -21.31 -9.78 21.26
CA THR A 559 -22.35 -9.84 22.29
C THR A 559 -23.58 -10.61 21.79
N TYR A 560 -24.38 -11.13 22.72
CA TYR A 560 -25.66 -11.79 22.45
C TYR A 560 -26.86 -10.83 22.60
N GLU A 561 -26.59 -9.57 22.94
CA GLU A 561 -27.59 -8.52 22.99
C GLU A 561 -27.91 -7.96 21.60
N LYS A 562 -29.08 -7.34 21.46
CA LYS A 562 -29.59 -6.78 20.20
C LYS A 562 -29.89 -5.30 20.35
N ASP A 563 -29.95 -4.61 19.21
CA ASP A 563 -30.22 -3.17 19.11
C ASP A 563 -29.23 -2.33 19.92
N LEU A 564 -27.97 -2.40 19.49
CA LEU A 564 -26.83 -1.89 20.24
C LEU A 564 -26.46 -0.46 19.87
N THR A 565 -25.90 0.22 20.86
CA THR A 565 -25.38 1.59 20.82
C THR A 565 -24.10 1.68 21.67
N LEU A 566 -23.39 2.81 21.64
CA LEU A 566 -22.16 3.01 22.42
C LEU A 566 -22.33 4.11 23.47
N LEU A 567 -21.79 3.86 24.67
CA LEU A 567 -21.26 4.92 25.52
C LEU A 567 -19.79 5.07 25.16
N ASN A 568 -19.50 6.06 24.32
CA ASN A 568 -18.20 6.21 23.69
C ASN A 568 -17.22 6.94 24.62
N ALA A 569 -16.09 6.30 24.90
CA ALA A 569 -14.99 6.83 25.70
C ALA A 569 -13.89 7.47 24.85
N VAL A 570 -14.07 7.54 23.52
CA VAL A 570 -13.09 8.07 22.60
C VAL A 570 -13.66 9.29 21.88
N TYR A 571 -13.29 10.46 22.37
CA TYR A 571 -13.58 11.75 21.76
C TYR A 571 -12.53 12.80 22.17
N PRO A 572 -12.39 13.93 21.46
CA PRO A 572 -11.42 14.96 21.80
C PRO A 572 -11.63 15.54 23.21
N GLY A 573 -10.57 15.61 24.02
CA GLY A 573 -10.64 16.13 25.39
C GLY A 573 -11.21 15.15 26.43
N CYS A 574 -11.37 13.88 26.05
CA CYS A 574 -11.72 12.81 26.97
C CYS A 574 -10.67 12.65 28.08
N VAL A 575 -11.14 12.48 29.33
CA VAL A 575 -10.29 12.25 30.51
C VAL A 575 -10.47 10.87 31.13
N THR A 576 -11.39 10.05 30.60
CA THR A 576 -11.53 8.65 31.05
C THR A 576 -10.38 7.81 30.52
N THR A 577 -9.90 6.90 31.36
CA THR A 577 -8.88 5.91 31.01
C THR A 577 -9.48 4.57 30.59
N GLY A 578 -10.81 4.38 30.75
CA GLY A 578 -11.53 3.18 30.32
C GLY A 578 -11.94 3.23 28.83
N GLY A 579 -12.29 2.08 28.27
CA GLY A 579 -12.78 1.91 26.91
C GLY A 579 -14.27 2.23 26.73
N SER A 580 -14.77 2.06 25.50
CA SER A 580 -16.17 2.32 25.17
C SER A 580 -17.07 1.15 25.59
N VAL A 581 -18.23 1.45 26.16
CA VAL A 581 -19.19 0.44 26.64
C VAL A 581 -20.27 0.22 25.59
N VAL A 582 -20.56 -1.06 25.30
CA VAL A 582 -21.69 -1.48 24.45
C VAL A 582 -22.92 -1.69 25.34
N LEU A 583 -24.08 -1.18 24.90
CA LEU A 583 -25.34 -1.37 25.61
C LEU A 583 -26.54 -1.35 24.65
N PRO A 584 -27.72 -1.84 25.06
CA PRO A 584 -28.95 -1.68 24.27
C PRO A 584 -29.34 -0.21 24.17
N ARG A 585 -29.89 0.19 23.00
CA ARG A 585 -30.36 1.56 22.76
C ARG A 585 -31.31 2.05 23.85
N SER A 586 -32.28 1.22 24.24
CA SER A 586 -33.27 1.57 25.27
C SER A 586 -32.64 1.91 26.63
N VAL A 587 -31.50 1.30 26.96
CA VAL A 587 -30.76 1.59 28.19
C VAL A 587 -30.05 2.94 28.08
N LEU A 588 -29.47 3.27 26.92
CA LEU A 588 -28.84 4.58 26.70
C LEU A 588 -29.87 5.70 26.75
N GLU A 589 -31.02 5.52 26.11
CA GLU A 589 -32.14 6.47 26.13
C GLU A 589 -32.61 6.75 27.57
N GLN A 590 -32.73 5.72 28.40
CA GLN A 590 -33.06 5.88 29.82
C GLN A 590 -31.99 6.66 30.59
N ARG A 591 -30.71 6.48 30.26
CA ARG A 591 -29.58 7.18 30.89
C ARG A 591 -29.47 8.65 30.47
N VAL A 592 -29.85 8.99 29.24
CA VAL A 592 -29.84 10.36 28.72
C VAL A 592 -31.04 11.18 29.23
N GLY A 593 -32.17 10.54 29.52
CA GLY A 593 -33.42 11.21 29.92
C GLY A 593 -34.28 11.63 28.72
N LYS A 594 -35.51 12.11 28.99
CA LYS A 594 -36.53 12.43 27.96
C LYS A 594 -36.21 13.66 27.09
N ASP A 595 -35.28 14.51 27.52
CA ASP A 595 -34.89 15.75 26.83
C ASP A 595 -33.67 15.53 25.93
N GLY A 596 -33.71 14.46 25.13
CA GLY A 596 -32.57 13.89 24.39
C GLY A 596 -31.69 14.90 23.64
N LEU A 597 -30.40 14.57 23.60
CA LEU A 597 -29.25 15.34 23.08
C LEU A 597 -28.66 16.34 24.09
N GLN A 598 -27.87 15.83 25.05
CA GLN A 598 -26.94 16.69 25.77
C GLN A 598 -25.70 16.95 24.91
N GLU A 599 -25.40 18.23 24.69
CA GLU A 599 -24.13 18.73 24.11
C GLU A 599 -22.91 18.47 25.03
N GLN A 600 -23.10 17.75 26.13
CA GLN A 600 -22.08 17.46 27.13
C GLN A 600 -21.97 15.96 27.42
N PRO A 601 -20.77 15.46 27.76
CA PRO A 601 -20.60 14.07 28.16
C PRO A 601 -21.49 13.68 29.34
N LEU A 602 -22.09 12.49 29.28
CA LEU A 602 -22.77 11.87 30.40
C LEU A 602 -21.75 11.49 31.47
N ASN A 603 -21.98 11.94 32.72
CA ASN A 603 -21.19 11.47 33.85
C ASN A 603 -21.70 10.09 34.32
N VAL A 604 -21.03 9.03 33.88
CA VAL A 604 -21.29 7.66 34.34
C VAL A 604 -20.17 7.27 35.29
N ALA A 605 -20.52 6.92 36.53
CA ALA A 605 -19.54 6.57 37.58
C ALA A 605 -18.43 7.63 37.80
N ASN A 606 -18.79 8.92 37.75
CA ASN A 606 -17.87 10.07 37.83
C ASN A 606 -16.86 10.18 36.67
N GLN A 607 -17.12 9.53 35.53
CA GLN A 607 -16.31 9.64 34.31
C GLN A 607 -17.18 10.14 33.16
N PRO A 608 -16.66 11.05 32.29
CA PRO A 608 -17.43 11.58 31.18
C PRO A 608 -17.41 10.61 29.98
N TYR A 609 -18.59 10.21 29.51
CA TYR A 609 -18.80 9.39 28.30
C TYR A 609 -19.68 10.12 27.30
N TRP A 610 -19.43 9.96 26.00
CA TRP A 610 -20.29 10.49 24.95
C TRP A 610 -21.42 9.52 24.62
N ALA A 611 -22.66 10.00 24.60
CA ALA A 611 -23.82 9.19 24.20
C ALA A 611 -23.83 9.03 22.67
N ASP A 612 -23.51 7.85 22.20
CA ASP A 612 -23.34 7.57 20.79
C ASP A 612 -24.41 6.60 20.28
N PHE A 613 -25.39 7.19 19.58
CA PHE A 613 -26.54 6.50 19.00
C PHE A 613 -26.27 5.83 17.66
N ARG A 614 -25.01 5.87 17.16
CA ARG A 614 -24.61 5.13 15.95
C ARG A 614 -24.89 3.64 16.17
N ARG A 615 -25.52 3.03 15.17
CA ARG A 615 -25.82 1.60 15.18
C ARG A 615 -24.52 0.81 15.19
N VAL A 616 -24.39 -0.13 16.13
CA VAL A 616 -23.25 -1.05 16.23
C VAL A 616 -23.64 -2.41 15.66
N THR A 617 -22.83 -2.94 14.75
CA THR A 617 -22.96 -4.33 14.27
C THR A 617 -22.59 -5.28 15.40
N SER A 618 -23.41 -6.30 15.65
CA SER A 618 -23.12 -7.35 16.62
C SER A 618 -22.70 -8.66 15.96
N LEU A 619 -21.81 -9.40 16.63
CA LEU A 619 -21.43 -10.76 16.31
C LEU A 619 -21.46 -11.62 17.57
N THR A 620 -21.74 -12.90 17.42
CA THR A 620 -21.52 -13.92 18.46
C THR A 620 -20.17 -14.61 18.27
N VAL A 621 -19.75 -15.43 19.23
CA VAL A 621 -18.53 -16.25 19.10
C VAL A 621 -18.70 -17.26 17.96
N GLU A 622 -19.90 -17.82 17.82
CA GLU A 622 -20.30 -18.72 16.74
C GLU A 622 -20.23 -18.04 15.38
N ASP A 623 -20.68 -16.78 15.27
CA ASP A 623 -20.58 -16.02 14.02
C ASP A 623 -19.11 -15.82 13.62
N ILE A 624 -18.22 -15.54 14.58
CA ILE A 624 -16.77 -15.40 14.32
C ILE A 624 -16.20 -16.74 13.84
N LEU A 625 -16.50 -17.84 14.52
CA LEU A 625 -16.07 -19.18 14.12
C LEU A 625 -16.55 -19.51 12.70
N GLN A 626 -17.83 -19.30 12.42
CA GLN A 626 -18.44 -19.64 11.13
C GLN A 626 -17.92 -18.75 9.99
N SER A 627 -17.91 -17.43 10.18
CA SER A 627 -17.51 -16.48 9.12
C SER A 627 -16.03 -16.58 8.75
N ASN A 628 -15.19 -17.07 9.67
CA ASN A 628 -13.75 -17.24 9.44
C ASN A 628 -13.35 -18.70 9.19
N GLY A 629 -14.31 -19.63 9.10
CA GLY A 629 -14.05 -21.05 8.85
C GLY A 629 -13.18 -21.71 9.92
N LEU A 630 -13.33 -21.31 11.18
CA LEU A 630 -12.56 -21.82 12.30
C LEU A 630 -13.26 -22.99 12.97
N ASP A 631 -12.48 -24.05 13.23
CA ASP A 631 -12.94 -25.23 13.98
C ASP A 631 -12.84 -25.03 15.50
N HIS A 632 -11.88 -24.23 15.97
CA HIS A 632 -11.64 -23.92 17.38
C HIS A 632 -10.97 -22.55 17.54
N ILE A 633 -10.92 -22.05 18.77
CA ILE A 633 -10.15 -20.87 19.20
C ILE A 633 -9.17 -21.33 20.28
N ASP A 634 -7.87 -21.17 20.04
CA ASP A 634 -6.87 -21.51 21.06
C ASP A 634 -6.87 -20.49 22.19
N ILE A 635 -6.94 -19.19 21.85
CA ILE A 635 -6.90 -18.09 22.81
C ILE A 635 -8.01 -17.09 22.47
N LEU A 636 -8.97 -16.93 23.37
CA LEU A 636 -10.01 -15.90 23.31
C LEU A 636 -9.65 -14.81 24.33
N LYS A 637 -9.23 -13.64 23.86
CA LYS A 637 -9.04 -12.46 24.71
C LYS A 637 -10.36 -11.70 24.84
N LEU A 638 -10.78 -11.37 26.07
CA LEU A 638 -11.98 -10.60 26.38
C LEU A 638 -11.65 -9.35 27.21
N ASP A 639 -11.77 -8.18 26.60
CA ASP A 639 -11.63 -6.87 27.28
C ASP A 639 -12.52 -5.86 26.56
N CYS A 640 -13.81 -5.90 26.88
CA CYS A 640 -14.89 -5.27 26.13
C CYS A 640 -15.89 -4.54 27.05
N GLU A 641 -15.36 -4.03 28.17
CA GLU A 641 -15.99 -3.03 29.04
C GLU A 641 -17.40 -3.44 29.51
N GLY A 642 -17.56 -4.73 29.86
CA GLY A 642 -18.79 -5.31 30.42
C GLY A 642 -19.50 -6.32 29.51
N SER A 643 -19.18 -6.37 28.21
CA SER A 643 -19.74 -7.39 27.31
C SER A 643 -19.22 -8.80 27.58
N GLU A 644 -18.24 -8.97 28.47
CA GLU A 644 -17.69 -10.29 28.82
C GLU A 644 -18.77 -11.19 29.40
N PHE A 645 -19.67 -10.64 30.22
CA PHE A 645 -20.77 -11.43 30.78
C PHE A 645 -21.74 -11.91 29.70
N SER A 646 -22.12 -11.04 28.76
CA SER A 646 -22.96 -11.44 27.62
C SER A 646 -22.31 -12.58 26.83
N ILE A 647 -21.00 -12.51 26.61
CA ILE A 647 -20.24 -13.52 25.88
C ILE A 647 -20.16 -14.84 26.66
N LEU A 648 -19.67 -14.78 27.90
CA LEU A 648 -19.44 -15.94 28.75
C LEU A 648 -20.75 -16.61 29.17
N GLU A 649 -21.85 -15.87 29.33
CA GLU A 649 -23.20 -16.39 29.61
C GLU A 649 -23.92 -16.86 28.33
N GLY A 650 -23.60 -16.31 27.16
CA GLY A 650 -24.32 -16.58 25.91
C GLY A 650 -23.74 -17.72 25.07
N THR A 651 -22.42 -17.91 25.08
CA THR A 651 -21.76 -18.79 24.10
C THR A 651 -22.03 -20.27 24.31
N THR A 652 -22.36 -20.95 23.22
CA THR A 652 -22.59 -22.41 23.18
C THR A 652 -21.34 -23.19 22.78
N SER A 653 -20.27 -22.49 22.41
CA SER A 653 -19.04 -23.08 21.83
C SER A 653 -17.86 -23.15 22.82
N LEU A 654 -18.13 -23.26 24.12
CA LEU A 654 -17.06 -23.31 25.14
C LEU A 654 -16.12 -24.51 24.96
N ASP A 655 -16.64 -25.63 24.47
CA ASP A 655 -15.88 -26.84 24.14
C ASP A 655 -14.85 -26.64 23.01
N ARG A 656 -15.03 -25.57 22.22
CA ARG A 656 -14.17 -25.19 21.10
C ARG A 656 -13.16 -24.09 21.46
N ILE A 657 -13.08 -23.69 22.73
CA ILE A 657 -12.17 -22.66 23.22
C ILE A 657 -11.15 -23.28 24.18
N GLY A 658 -9.86 -23.07 23.91
CA GLY A 658 -8.75 -23.60 24.70
C GLY A 658 -8.45 -22.78 25.96
N LEU A 659 -8.22 -21.49 25.79
CA LEU A 659 -7.88 -20.54 26.86
C LEU A 659 -8.67 -19.26 26.68
N ILE A 660 -9.26 -18.76 27.77
CA ILE A 660 -9.84 -17.42 27.83
C ILE A 660 -8.91 -16.56 28.68
N VAL A 661 -8.50 -15.42 28.15
CA VAL A 661 -7.71 -14.39 28.84
C VAL A 661 -8.56 -13.13 28.86
N GLY A 662 -8.69 -12.43 29.97
CA GLY A 662 -9.50 -11.23 29.93
C GLY A 662 -9.54 -10.42 31.21
N GLU A 663 -10.27 -9.31 31.15
CA GLU A 663 -10.63 -8.48 32.29
C GLU A 663 -12.07 -8.78 32.72
N TYR A 664 -12.34 -8.85 34.02
CA TYR A 664 -13.68 -8.94 34.56
C TYR A 664 -14.12 -7.62 35.19
N HIS A 665 -15.41 -7.28 35.01
CA HIS A 665 -16.05 -6.08 35.54
C HIS A 665 -17.00 -6.42 36.69
N GLY A 666 -16.47 -6.63 37.89
CA GLY A 666 -17.22 -7.02 39.10
C GLY A 666 -16.92 -8.46 39.56
N LYS A 667 -16.09 -8.57 40.61
CA LYS A 667 -15.52 -9.85 41.07
C LYS A 667 -16.56 -10.85 41.54
N GLU A 668 -17.53 -10.43 42.34
CA GLU A 668 -18.55 -11.33 42.90
C GLU A 668 -19.37 -12.01 41.79
N ARG A 669 -19.80 -11.23 40.79
CA ARG A 669 -20.54 -11.76 39.63
C ARG A 669 -19.67 -12.70 38.80
N PHE A 670 -18.41 -12.33 38.55
CA PHE A 670 -17.47 -13.17 37.80
C PHE A 670 -17.22 -14.52 38.48
N LEU A 671 -16.89 -14.53 39.78
CA LEU A 671 -16.64 -15.77 40.51
C LEU A 671 -17.87 -16.68 40.56
N LYS A 672 -19.07 -16.10 40.68
CA LYS A 672 -20.32 -16.84 40.59
C LYS A 672 -20.51 -17.50 39.22
N LEU A 673 -20.28 -16.74 38.14
CA LEU A 673 -20.36 -17.27 36.77
C LEU A 673 -19.36 -18.40 36.53
N VAL A 674 -18.11 -18.25 37.01
CA VAL A 674 -17.08 -19.29 36.92
C VAL A 674 -17.51 -20.55 37.67
N ALA A 675 -18.02 -20.41 38.90
CA ALA A 675 -18.48 -21.55 39.69
C ALA A 675 -19.70 -22.27 39.07
N GLU A 676 -20.52 -21.59 38.28
CA GLU A 676 -21.71 -22.16 37.66
C GLU A 676 -21.45 -22.78 36.28
N ARG A 677 -20.60 -22.16 35.45
CA ARG A 677 -20.42 -22.54 34.04
C ARG A 677 -19.07 -23.17 33.72
N PHE A 678 -18.05 -22.89 34.53
CA PHE A 678 -16.65 -23.25 34.28
C PHE A 678 -16.11 -24.20 35.37
N VAL A 679 -16.98 -25.07 35.90
CA VAL A 679 -16.69 -25.97 37.05
C VAL A 679 -15.41 -26.79 36.86
N ASP A 680 -15.16 -27.28 35.65
CA ASP A 680 -13.99 -28.11 35.34
C ASP A 680 -12.78 -27.30 34.83
N TRP A 681 -12.94 -25.99 34.61
CA TRP A 681 -11.88 -25.14 34.07
C TRP A 681 -10.94 -24.66 35.18
N LYS A 682 -9.66 -24.46 34.83
CA LYS A 682 -8.66 -23.93 35.76
C LYS A 682 -8.66 -22.41 35.68
N LEU A 683 -9.09 -21.75 36.77
CA LEU A 683 -9.02 -20.29 36.93
C LEU A 683 -7.67 -19.88 37.54
N ARG A 684 -7.00 -18.92 36.91
CA ARG A 684 -5.86 -18.18 37.47
C ARG A 684 -6.18 -16.69 37.44
N ILE A 685 -6.29 -16.06 38.60
CA ILE A 685 -6.40 -14.60 38.70
C ILE A 685 -4.99 -14.02 38.58
N LEU A 686 -4.78 -13.10 37.65
CA LEU A 686 -3.51 -12.42 37.40
C LEU A 686 -3.43 -11.12 38.21
N LYS A 687 -4.50 -10.35 38.20
CA LYS A 687 -4.66 -9.12 38.98
C LYS A 687 -6.00 -9.16 39.71
N ASP A 688 -5.95 -9.04 41.04
CA ASP A 688 -7.14 -9.10 41.90
C ASP A 688 -7.68 -7.69 42.20
N GLY A 689 -9.00 -7.58 42.35
CA GLY A 689 -9.74 -6.32 42.52
C GLY A 689 -11.20 -6.46 42.09
N GLU A 690 -11.98 -5.37 42.18
CA GLU A 690 -13.32 -5.29 41.58
C GLU A 690 -13.25 -5.29 40.05
N LEU A 691 -12.17 -4.72 39.51
CA LEU A 691 -11.69 -4.88 38.15
C LEU A 691 -10.40 -5.69 38.22
N GLY A 692 -10.28 -6.76 37.44
CA GLY A 692 -9.12 -7.64 37.50
C GLY A 692 -8.97 -8.52 36.26
N THR A 693 -7.75 -9.01 36.03
CA THR A 693 -7.42 -9.84 34.87
C THR A 693 -7.28 -11.31 35.26
N PHE A 694 -7.63 -12.20 34.34
CA PHE A 694 -7.71 -13.64 34.61
C PHE A 694 -7.37 -14.49 33.40
N TRP A 695 -7.01 -15.75 33.67
CA TRP A 695 -6.98 -16.86 32.72
C TRP A 695 -7.99 -17.93 33.14
N LEU A 696 -8.78 -18.43 32.19
CA LEU A 696 -9.63 -19.61 32.33
C LEU A 696 -9.20 -20.64 31.29
N GLN A 697 -8.64 -21.76 31.75
CA GLN A 697 -8.10 -22.80 30.89
C GLN A 697 -9.02 -24.01 30.84
N ASN A 698 -9.30 -24.47 29.61
CA ASN A 698 -10.09 -25.67 29.35
C ASN A 698 -9.24 -26.94 29.54
N PRO A 699 -9.57 -27.83 30.50
CA PRO A 699 -8.79 -29.03 30.77
C PRO A 699 -8.86 -30.04 29.62
N GLN A 700 -9.88 -29.98 28.75
CA GLN A 700 -10.07 -30.94 27.67
C GLN A 700 -9.10 -30.70 26.50
N LEU A 701 -8.48 -29.51 26.43
CA LEU A 701 -7.54 -29.10 25.39
C LEU A 701 -6.08 -28.94 25.93
N GLU A 702 -5.81 -29.38 27.16
CA GLU A 702 -4.44 -29.48 27.73
C GLU A 702 -3.54 -30.42 26.91
N ALA A 703 -4.11 -31.48 26.31
CA ALA A 703 -3.36 -32.48 25.55
C ALA A 703 -2.79 -31.96 24.21
N THR A 704 -3.33 -30.86 23.68
CA THR A 704 -2.89 -30.23 22.40
C THR A 704 -2.00 -29.01 22.60
N THR A 705 -1.91 -28.46 23.81
CA THR A 705 -1.23 -27.17 24.10
C THR A 705 0.12 -27.28 24.80
N GLY A 706 0.56 -28.49 25.19
CA GLY A 706 1.96 -28.76 25.56
C GLY A 706 2.42 -28.17 26.90
N PHE A 707 1.59 -28.22 27.94
CA PHE A 707 2.02 -27.87 29.30
C PHE A 707 2.86 -29.01 29.91
N HIS A 708 4.15 -28.78 30.14
CA HIS A 708 4.92 -29.51 31.15
C HIS A 708 5.04 -28.62 32.39
N GLU A 709 4.67 -29.16 33.56
CA GLU A 709 4.91 -28.54 34.87
C GLU A 709 6.40 -28.22 35.04
N LEU A 710 6.73 -26.93 35.14
CA LEU A 710 8.03 -26.51 35.68
C LEU A 710 7.92 -26.55 37.20
N GLY A 711 8.49 -27.62 37.77
CA GLY A 711 8.62 -27.82 39.20
C GLY A 711 9.48 -26.74 39.86
N ALA A 712 9.14 -26.49 41.12
CA ALA A 712 9.82 -25.60 42.06
C ALA A 712 11.34 -25.83 42.14
N GLY A 713 12.11 -24.74 42.18
CA GLY A 713 13.56 -24.78 42.39
C GLY A 713 14.21 -23.39 42.42
N SER A 714 14.14 -22.77 43.59
CA SER A 714 15.09 -21.80 44.22
C SER A 714 16.41 -21.49 43.49
N ASP A 715 16.71 -20.21 43.23
CA ASP A 715 17.53 -19.32 44.10
C ASP A 715 18.10 -18.12 43.33
N HIS A 716 17.95 -16.93 43.94
CA HIS A 716 18.79 -15.71 43.90
C HIS A 716 19.30 -15.18 42.54
N ASP A 717 19.17 -13.88 42.19
CA ASP A 717 19.56 -12.75 43.03
C ASP A 717 18.95 -11.43 42.52
N ASP A 718 18.58 -10.58 43.49
CA ASP A 718 18.20 -9.18 43.32
C ASP A 718 19.35 -8.35 42.71
N ARG A 719 19.00 -7.38 41.84
CA ARG A 719 19.37 -5.96 42.05
C ARG A 719 18.89 -4.99 40.94
N CYS A 720 18.06 -4.03 41.41
CA CYS A 720 18.12 -2.58 41.17
C CYS A 720 17.72 -1.97 39.81
N LEU A 721 16.52 -1.38 39.81
CA LEU A 721 16.25 0.07 39.75
C LEU A 721 16.96 0.94 38.68
N SER A 722 16.13 1.49 37.78
CA SER A 722 16.31 2.72 36.95
C SER A 722 16.87 3.93 37.74
N PRO A 723 17.25 5.12 37.17
CA PRO A 723 16.87 5.69 35.85
C PRO A 723 17.95 6.56 35.13
N PHE A 724 17.76 6.92 33.86
CA PHE A 724 18.38 8.15 33.30
C PHE A 724 17.43 8.87 32.33
N ARG A 725 17.26 10.18 32.55
CA ARG A 725 16.56 11.17 31.71
C ARG A 725 17.46 12.41 31.48
N ILE A 726 17.06 13.20 30.47
CA ILE A 726 17.24 14.68 30.22
C ILE A 726 18.52 15.10 29.44
N PRO A 727 18.55 16.15 28.54
CA PRO A 727 17.52 17.06 27.95
C PRO A 727 17.54 17.29 26.41
N LEU A 728 16.50 18.01 25.93
CA LEU A 728 16.29 18.71 24.64
C LEU A 728 17.35 19.78 24.25
N ALA A 729 17.52 20.01 22.94
CA ALA A 729 17.71 21.36 22.35
C ALA A 729 17.25 21.43 20.87
N PHE A 730 16.49 22.48 20.54
CA PHE A 730 16.00 22.84 19.20
C PHE A 730 17.06 23.54 18.34
N ALA A 731 17.00 23.36 17.01
CA ALA A 731 17.36 24.39 16.02
C ALA A 731 16.68 24.16 14.65
N ASP A 732 16.03 25.21 14.15
CA ASP A 732 15.60 25.51 12.77
C ASP A 732 16.55 26.64 12.25
N PRO A 733 16.57 27.18 11.00
CA PRO A 733 16.04 26.77 9.68
C PRO A 733 17.03 26.92 8.50
N SER A 734 16.53 26.58 7.30
CA SER A 734 16.73 27.26 5.99
C SER A 734 18.03 27.08 5.19
N ASN A 735 17.93 26.31 4.09
CA ASN A 735 18.01 26.80 2.68
C ASN A 735 18.21 25.58 1.77
N ARG A 736 17.40 25.44 0.69
CA ARG A 736 17.82 24.93 -0.64
C ARG A 736 16.60 24.72 -1.55
N GLU A 737 16.61 25.38 -2.70
CA GLU A 737 15.64 25.21 -3.78
C GLU A 737 15.82 23.84 -4.49
N PRO A 738 14.73 23.19 -4.93
CA PRO A 738 14.79 21.96 -5.73
C PRO A 738 15.13 22.24 -7.21
N VAL A 739 16.05 21.45 -7.78
CA VAL A 739 16.37 21.46 -9.21
C VAL A 739 15.57 20.37 -9.92
N SER A 740 14.81 20.73 -10.97
CA SER A 740 13.99 19.79 -11.76
C SER A 740 14.64 19.52 -13.12
N LEU A 741 14.91 18.26 -13.47
CA LEU A 741 15.40 17.84 -14.80
C LEU A 741 14.40 16.87 -15.47
N PRO A 742 14.19 16.96 -16.80
CA PRO A 742 13.22 16.13 -17.52
C PRO A 742 13.75 14.70 -17.76
N VAL A 743 12.89 13.70 -17.50
CA VAL A 743 12.92 12.22 -17.70
C VAL A 743 12.12 11.67 -18.89
N HIS A 744 12.55 10.67 -19.70
CA HIS A 744 11.62 9.88 -20.54
C HIS A 744 11.66 8.39 -20.18
N VAL A 745 10.49 7.77 -19.99
CA VAL A 745 10.30 6.37 -19.53
C VAL A 745 9.91 5.45 -20.68
N PHE A 746 10.61 4.32 -20.84
CA PHE A 746 10.29 3.25 -21.79
C PHE A 746 9.82 1.98 -21.06
N ASN A 747 8.73 1.38 -21.53
CA ASN A 747 8.27 0.05 -21.11
C ASN A 747 8.69 -0.98 -22.17
N GLY A 748 9.77 -1.72 -21.91
CA GLY A 748 10.26 -2.80 -22.77
C GLY A 748 9.47 -4.09 -22.58
N SER A 749 8.95 -4.65 -23.66
CA SER A 749 8.10 -5.85 -23.67
C SER A 749 8.86 -7.12 -24.09
N ARG A 750 8.46 -8.24 -23.46
CA ARG A 750 8.60 -9.68 -23.83
C ARG A 750 9.96 -10.36 -23.60
N GLY A 751 9.99 -11.41 -22.75
CA GLY A 751 11.00 -12.44 -22.93
C GLY A 751 11.23 -13.55 -21.90
N ASP A 752 10.88 -13.47 -20.60
CA ASP A 752 11.05 -14.62 -19.68
C ASP A 752 10.24 -14.40 -18.38
N THR A 753 9.57 -15.43 -17.88
CA THR A 753 8.51 -15.34 -16.84
C THR A 753 9.00 -15.64 -15.42
N SER A 754 10.18 -15.17 -15.04
CA SER A 754 10.66 -15.29 -13.65
C SER A 754 11.30 -14.02 -13.07
N LEU A 755 11.02 -12.82 -13.62
CA LEU A 755 11.57 -11.55 -13.13
C LEU A 755 10.54 -10.40 -13.05
N PRO A 756 10.62 -9.50 -12.04
CA PRO A 756 9.68 -8.38 -11.84
C PRO A 756 9.87 -7.23 -12.86
N PRO A 757 8.89 -6.31 -13.02
CA PRO A 757 8.91 -5.26 -14.04
C PRO A 757 10.08 -4.28 -13.90
N LEU A 758 10.70 -3.99 -15.04
CA LEU A 758 11.81 -3.06 -15.27
C LEU A 758 11.28 -1.64 -15.56
N LEU A 759 11.81 -0.60 -14.92
CA LEU A 759 11.68 0.81 -15.30
C LEU A 759 12.92 1.15 -16.12
N ILE A 760 12.81 1.42 -17.43
CA ILE A 760 13.93 2.00 -18.20
C ILE A 760 13.67 3.48 -18.40
N ALA A 761 14.60 4.36 -18.00
CA ALA A 761 14.55 5.77 -18.33
C ALA A 761 15.74 6.15 -19.21
N ALA A 762 15.47 6.65 -20.42
CA ALA A 762 16.48 7.07 -21.38
C ALA A 762 16.26 8.55 -21.72
N LEU A 763 17.31 9.37 -21.62
CA LEU A 763 17.25 10.81 -21.90
C LEU A 763 17.94 11.14 -23.21
N ARG A 764 17.24 11.87 -24.08
CA ARG A 764 17.81 12.49 -25.28
C ARG A 764 18.30 13.90 -24.94
N ASN A 765 19.55 14.17 -25.23
CA ASN A 765 20.04 15.49 -25.64
C ASN A 765 20.86 15.31 -26.91
N ASP A 766 20.80 16.28 -27.81
CA ASP A 766 21.15 16.11 -29.22
C ASP A 766 22.66 15.98 -29.53
N ASP A 767 23.60 16.03 -28.57
CA ASP A 767 25.05 16.09 -28.88
C ASP A 767 26.03 15.35 -27.90
N GLY A 768 25.78 14.10 -27.43
CA GLY A 768 26.75 13.36 -26.59
C GLY A 768 26.39 11.92 -26.18
N PRO A 769 27.32 11.11 -25.59
CA PRO A 769 27.16 9.65 -25.43
C PRO A 769 26.10 9.27 -24.38
N ARG A 770 25.43 8.15 -24.66
CA ARG A 770 24.18 7.66 -24.06
C ARG A 770 24.38 6.97 -22.69
N TYR A 771 23.43 7.13 -21.76
CA TYR A 771 23.30 6.30 -20.54
C TYR A 771 21.83 5.99 -20.22
N ASP A 772 21.53 4.75 -19.81
CA ASP A 772 20.18 4.23 -19.50
C ASP A 772 20.00 3.99 -17.97
N LEU A 773 18.84 4.35 -17.41
CA LEU A 773 18.44 4.09 -16.01
C LEU A 773 17.54 2.86 -15.92
N LEU A 774 17.81 1.91 -15.01
CA LEU A 774 17.02 0.68 -14.80
C LEU A 774 16.51 0.57 -13.34
N LEU A 775 15.20 0.46 -13.06
CA LEU A 775 14.67 0.14 -11.71
C LEU A 775 13.76 -1.10 -11.74
N MET A 776 14.05 -2.14 -10.95
CA MET A 776 13.16 -3.31 -10.79
C MET A 776 12.56 -3.36 -9.39
N ASP A 777 11.30 -3.81 -9.27
CA ASP A 777 10.66 -3.95 -7.97
C ASP A 777 11.33 -5.06 -7.13
N GLN A 778 11.63 -4.73 -5.87
CA GLN A 778 12.39 -5.47 -4.82
C GLN A 778 13.92 -5.62 -4.91
N ARG A 779 14.63 -5.21 -5.97
CA ARG A 779 16.12 -5.06 -5.95
C ARG A 779 16.56 -3.87 -6.80
N ALA A 780 17.36 -2.96 -6.22
CA ALA A 780 17.89 -1.80 -6.93
C ALA A 780 18.88 -2.22 -8.03
N VAL A 781 18.70 -1.71 -9.25
CA VAL A 781 19.67 -1.81 -10.36
C VAL A 781 20.27 -0.42 -10.62
N ILE A 782 21.56 -0.39 -10.94
CA ILE A 782 22.38 0.82 -11.02
C ILE A 782 22.14 1.53 -12.35
N ALA A 783 22.15 2.86 -12.31
CA ALA A 783 22.42 3.69 -13.47
C ALA A 783 23.47 4.75 -13.15
N ARG A 784 24.30 5.08 -14.13
CA ARG A 784 25.15 6.29 -14.09
C ARG A 784 24.37 7.42 -14.73
N TYR A 785 24.12 8.48 -13.97
CA TYR A 785 23.59 9.75 -14.45
C TYR A 785 24.55 10.88 -14.04
N GLU A 786 24.91 11.72 -15.00
CA GLU A 786 25.76 12.88 -14.77
C GLU A 786 24.88 14.08 -14.37
N HIS A 787 24.91 14.42 -13.08
CA HIS A 787 24.21 15.58 -12.51
C HIS A 787 25.18 16.78 -12.52
N PRO A 788 24.71 18.05 -12.58
CA PRO A 788 25.59 19.23 -12.58
C PRO A 788 26.60 19.33 -11.43
N GLU A 789 26.37 18.59 -10.34
CA GLU A 789 27.21 18.56 -9.13
C GLU A 789 28.11 17.31 -9.03
N GLY A 790 27.97 16.32 -9.92
CA GLY A 790 28.72 15.05 -9.89
C GLY A 790 27.91 13.83 -10.35
N TRP A 791 28.51 12.63 -10.28
CA TRP A 791 27.86 11.37 -10.71
C TRP A 791 27.03 10.78 -9.58
N LEU A 792 25.78 10.38 -9.84
CA LEU A 792 24.97 9.65 -8.85
C LEU A 792 25.47 8.21 -8.68
N ARG A 793 25.46 7.70 -7.44
CA ARG A 793 25.95 6.39 -7.01
C ARG A 793 24.98 5.77 -6.02
N GLY A 794 24.68 4.48 -6.22
CA GLY A 794 23.84 3.70 -5.32
C GLY A 794 22.36 4.15 -5.32
N PHE A 795 21.45 3.19 -5.31
CA PHE A 795 20.02 3.46 -5.08
C PHE A 795 19.51 2.50 -4.01
N ALA A 796 18.78 3.02 -3.02
CA ALA A 796 18.21 2.21 -1.94
C ALA A 796 16.81 2.68 -1.61
N ARG A 797 15.90 1.73 -1.39
CA ARG A 797 14.53 2.03 -0.97
C ARG A 797 14.43 1.87 0.54
N LEU A 798 14.06 2.94 1.23
CA LEU A 798 13.88 2.96 2.69
C LEU A 798 12.61 3.76 3.02
N ASN A 799 11.76 3.18 3.87
CA ASN A 799 10.46 3.77 4.26
C ASN A 799 9.61 4.20 3.05
N GLY A 800 9.61 3.38 2.00
CA GLY A 800 8.85 3.63 0.76
C GLY A 800 9.47 4.62 -0.22
N LYS A 801 10.44 5.44 0.21
CA LYS A 801 11.16 6.42 -0.63
C LYS A 801 12.44 5.83 -1.24
N LEU A 802 12.80 6.29 -2.44
CA LEU A 802 14.02 5.89 -3.12
C LEU A 802 15.11 6.94 -2.83
N TRP A 803 16.31 6.49 -2.48
CA TRP A 803 17.44 7.32 -2.05
C TRP A 803 18.64 7.07 -2.94
N THR A 804 19.46 8.09 -3.18
CA THR A 804 20.74 8.00 -3.92
C THR A 804 21.77 8.97 -3.34
N ILE A 805 23.05 8.78 -3.65
CA ILE A 805 24.15 9.66 -3.19
C ILE A 805 24.96 10.13 -4.40
N ASP A 806 25.41 11.38 -4.42
CA ASP A 806 26.30 11.84 -5.50
C ASP A 806 27.78 11.48 -5.25
N SER A 807 28.63 11.73 -6.24
CA SER A 807 30.05 11.42 -6.18
C SER A 807 30.82 12.27 -5.16
N LYS A 808 30.20 13.32 -4.61
CA LYS A 808 30.74 14.19 -3.56
C LYS A 808 30.17 13.84 -2.17
N GLY A 809 29.34 12.79 -2.07
CA GLY A 809 28.80 12.29 -0.81
C GLY A 809 27.48 12.94 -0.38
N ALA A 810 26.87 13.78 -1.20
CA ALA A 810 25.60 14.39 -0.84
C ALA A 810 24.43 13.44 -1.09
N LEU A 811 23.50 13.37 -0.14
CA LEU A 811 22.37 12.43 -0.15
C LEU A 811 21.16 13.09 -0.80
N TYR A 812 20.46 12.32 -1.64
CA TYR A 812 19.29 12.75 -2.39
C TYR A 812 18.14 11.76 -2.21
N THR A 813 16.92 12.26 -2.08
CA THR A 813 15.71 11.48 -2.34
C THR A 813 15.33 11.60 -3.81
N VAL A 814 14.92 10.47 -4.39
CA VAL A 814 14.53 10.31 -5.78
C VAL A 814 13.01 10.20 -5.81
N GLU A 815 12.34 11.24 -6.28
CA GLU A 815 10.88 11.29 -6.37
C GLU A 815 10.44 11.37 -7.82
N ARG A 816 9.39 10.61 -8.16
CA ARG A 816 8.84 10.58 -9.52
C ARG A 816 7.83 11.72 -9.69
N ALA A 817 8.12 12.63 -10.62
CA ALA A 817 7.23 13.74 -10.98
C ALA A 817 6.75 13.54 -12.43
N GLY A 818 5.69 12.75 -12.62
CA GLY A 818 5.17 12.44 -13.96
C GLY A 818 6.10 11.52 -14.76
N SER A 819 6.56 11.98 -15.95
CA SER A 819 7.58 11.27 -16.74
C SER A 819 9.01 11.59 -16.30
N SER A 820 9.20 12.60 -15.45
CA SER A 820 10.50 13.02 -14.92
C SER A 820 10.79 12.49 -13.52
N VAL A 821 12.08 12.45 -13.21
CA VAL A 821 12.62 12.07 -11.90
C VAL A 821 13.23 13.34 -11.31
N GLN A 822 12.77 13.73 -10.12
CA GLN A 822 13.32 14.84 -9.37
C GLN A 822 14.24 14.33 -8.26
N LEU A 823 15.38 15.00 -8.10
CA LEU A 823 16.36 14.72 -7.06
C LEU A 823 16.28 15.85 -6.04
N GLN A 824 15.85 15.54 -4.83
CA GLN A 824 15.84 16.50 -3.74
C GLN A 824 17.05 16.26 -2.84
N LYS A 825 17.95 17.24 -2.78
CA LYS A 825 19.16 17.17 -1.94
C LYS A 825 18.75 17.23 -0.47
N VAL A 826 18.90 16.13 0.25
CA VAL A 826 18.52 16.01 1.66
C VAL A 826 19.67 16.43 2.58
N SER A 827 20.92 16.13 2.20
CA SER A 827 22.10 16.53 2.97
C SER A 827 23.33 16.70 2.07
N THR A 828 24.25 17.60 2.44
CA THR A 828 25.57 17.75 1.80
C THR A 828 26.62 16.77 2.31
N SER A 829 26.35 16.03 3.38
CA SER A 829 27.25 15.04 3.95
C SER A 829 26.46 13.83 4.47
N PRO A 830 26.90 12.58 4.25
CA PRO A 830 26.21 11.41 4.79
C PRO A 830 26.16 11.43 6.33
N LEU A 831 27.06 12.18 6.98
CA LEU A 831 27.26 12.20 8.42
C LEU A 831 26.31 13.14 9.20
N ALA A 832 25.40 13.85 8.53
CA ALA A 832 24.53 14.86 9.16
C ALA A 832 23.10 14.37 9.50
N LEU A 833 22.84 13.06 9.48
CA LEU A 833 21.56 12.45 9.87
C LEU A 833 21.78 11.50 11.07
N GLU A 834 20.83 11.48 12.01
CA GLU A 834 20.95 10.73 13.27
C GLU A 834 21.27 9.23 13.06
N ALA A 835 22.07 8.68 13.98
CA ALA A 835 22.85 7.45 13.83
C ALA A 835 22.05 6.15 13.65
N HIS A 836 20.71 6.16 13.71
CA HIS A 836 19.92 4.94 13.55
C HIS A 836 19.60 4.59 12.09
N ASP A 837 19.50 5.58 11.20
CA ASP A 837 19.22 5.38 9.77
C ASP A 837 20.47 5.00 8.94
N LEU A 838 21.68 5.40 9.41
CA LEU A 838 22.92 5.23 8.66
C LEU A 838 23.39 3.77 8.52
N THR A 839 23.08 2.91 9.50
CA THR A 839 23.56 1.52 9.51
C THR A 839 22.92 0.67 8.40
N VAL A 840 21.71 1.03 7.96
CA VAL A 840 20.95 0.32 6.92
C VAL A 840 21.13 0.98 5.55
N ILE A 841 21.13 2.31 5.48
CA ILE A 841 21.27 3.08 4.24
C ILE A 841 22.70 3.00 3.69
N GLY A 842 23.72 3.15 4.55
CA GLY A 842 25.14 3.12 4.15
C GLY A 842 25.62 1.74 3.69
N ARG A 843 25.13 0.64 4.31
CA ARG A 843 25.50 -0.73 3.91
C ARG A 843 24.89 -1.18 2.57
N LYS A 844 23.67 -0.73 2.24
CA LYS A 844 22.97 -1.12 1.01
C LYS A 844 23.35 -0.27 -0.22
N LEU A 845 23.73 1.00 -0.04
CA LEU A 845 24.12 1.87 -1.16
C LEU A 845 25.56 1.64 -1.65
N VAL A 846 26.48 1.29 -0.75
CA VAL A 846 27.91 1.09 -1.07
C VAL A 846 28.18 -0.22 -1.82
N THR A 847 27.30 -1.23 -1.69
CA THR A 847 27.48 -2.57 -2.28
C THR A 847 27.07 -2.69 -3.75
N ALA A 848 26.35 -1.72 -4.31
CA ALA A 848 25.90 -1.81 -5.70
C ALA A 848 27.02 -1.52 -6.73
N GLY A 849 28.06 -0.75 -6.41
CA GLY A 849 28.91 -0.12 -7.43
C GLY A 849 30.01 -0.94 -8.15
N SER A 850 30.15 -2.26 -7.98
CA SER A 850 31.31 -3.00 -8.54
C SER A 850 30.91 -4.16 -9.46
N THR A 851 31.06 -3.93 -10.76
CA THR A 851 30.75 -4.86 -11.88
C THR A 851 31.66 -6.09 -11.99
N HIS A 852 32.49 -6.38 -10.98
CA HIS A 852 33.53 -7.42 -11.05
C HIS A 852 33.47 -8.46 -9.92
N ASN A 853 32.61 -8.30 -8.91
CA ASN A 853 32.60 -9.18 -7.75
C ASN A 853 31.99 -10.55 -8.09
N THR A 854 32.69 -11.62 -7.74
CA THR A 854 32.21 -13.01 -7.84
C THR A 854 32.17 -13.63 -6.45
N ILE A 855 31.08 -14.28 -6.08
CA ILE A 855 30.97 -15.07 -4.85
C ILE A 855 31.00 -16.54 -5.23
N VAL A 856 31.75 -17.36 -4.50
CA VAL A 856 31.75 -18.82 -4.72
C VAL A 856 30.85 -19.47 -3.68
N LEU A 857 29.79 -20.14 -4.13
CA LEU A 857 28.96 -20.99 -3.28
C LEU A 857 29.61 -22.37 -3.19
N TYR A 858 29.80 -22.87 -1.97
CA TYR A 858 30.39 -24.19 -1.72
C TYR A 858 29.39 -25.11 -1.03
N ASP A 859 29.10 -26.27 -1.62
CA ASP A 859 28.37 -27.34 -0.95
C ASP A 859 29.35 -28.36 -0.35
N PRO A 860 29.54 -28.38 0.98
CA PRO A 860 30.48 -29.29 1.63
C PRO A 860 30.06 -30.76 1.55
N GLN A 861 28.77 -31.05 1.34
CA GLN A 861 28.25 -32.42 1.31
C GLN A 861 28.53 -33.10 -0.04
N SER A 862 28.38 -32.35 -1.12
CA SER A 862 28.62 -32.85 -2.49
C SER A 862 30.00 -32.50 -3.04
N ASN A 863 30.80 -31.72 -2.29
CA ASN A 863 32.06 -31.12 -2.72
C ASN A 863 31.92 -30.39 -4.07
N ARG A 864 30.79 -29.68 -4.25
CA ARG A 864 30.48 -28.93 -5.47
C ARG A 864 30.56 -27.44 -5.21
N TRP A 865 30.95 -26.72 -6.26
CA TRP A 865 31.19 -25.29 -6.22
C TRP A 865 30.38 -24.64 -7.32
N GLU A 866 29.79 -23.49 -7.02
CA GLU A 866 29.10 -22.68 -8.00
C GLU A 866 29.55 -21.24 -7.86
N ALA A 867 30.32 -20.75 -8.84
CA ALA A 867 30.68 -19.34 -8.92
C ALA A 867 29.45 -18.55 -9.36
N LYS A 868 28.96 -17.68 -8.47
CA LYS A 868 27.87 -16.76 -8.74
C LYS A 868 28.44 -15.35 -8.81
N ARG A 869 28.35 -14.73 -9.98
CA ARG A 869 28.32 -13.26 -10.01
C ARG A 869 27.03 -12.86 -9.29
N PRO A 870 27.06 -11.96 -8.30
CA PRO A 870 25.84 -11.39 -7.74
C PRO A 870 25.06 -10.83 -8.92
N TRP A 871 23.92 -11.45 -9.20
CA TRP A 871 23.02 -11.23 -10.33
C TRP A 871 23.32 -9.99 -11.20
N MET A 872 23.93 -10.23 -12.36
CA MET A 872 23.79 -9.38 -13.55
C MET A 872 23.38 -10.29 -14.70
N SER A 873 22.28 -9.96 -15.38
CA SER A 873 21.83 -10.63 -16.61
C SER A 873 22.85 -10.41 -17.73
N GLU A 874 23.16 -11.48 -18.46
CA GLU A 874 23.99 -11.46 -19.67
C GLU A 874 23.35 -10.59 -20.77
N THR A 875 23.84 -9.36 -20.96
CA THR A 875 23.95 -8.73 -22.28
C THR A 875 25.08 -7.70 -22.24
N GLY A 876 26.06 -7.81 -23.14
CA GLY A 876 27.02 -6.74 -23.42
C GLY A 876 28.49 -7.15 -23.39
N THR A 877 28.94 -7.79 -24.47
CA THR A 877 30.34 -7.68 -24.92
C THR A 877 30.62 -6.25 -25.37
N GLY A 878 31.61 -5.56 -24.79
CA GLY A 878 32.05 -4.26 -25.28
C GLY A 878 32.97 -3.51 -24.31
N SER A 879 34.19 -3.25 -24.78
CA SER A 879 35.37 -2.66 -24.13
C SER A 879 35.22 -1.24 -23.58
N ASN A 880 35.92 -0.97 -22.46
CA ASN A 880 36.72 0.23 -22.11
C ASN A 880 37.33 -0.08 -20.71
N GLN A 881 38.58 -0.55 -20.57
CA GLN A 881 39.84 0.20 -20.63
C GLN A 881 39.71 1.71 -20.34
N ASP A 882 40.35 2.11 -19.23
CA ASP A 882 40.72 3.47 -18.76
C ASP A 882 39.57 4.29 -18.11
N ASP A 883 39.61 4.70 -16.84
CA ASP A 883 40.63 5.50 -16.13
C ASP A 883 41.26 4.82 -14.89
N TRP A 884 42.50 4.39 -15.03
CA TRP A 884 43.46 4.28 -13.92
C TRP A 884 44.81 4.81 -14.40
N CYS A 885 44.94 6.13 -14.48
CA CYS A 885 46.23 6.76 -14.71
C CYS A 885 47.16 6.50 -13.52
N LEU A 886 48.09 5.55 -13.67
CA LEU A 886 49.44 5.72 -13.13
C LEU A 886 50.29 6.32 -14.25
N SER A 887 51.03 7.38 -13.91
CA SER A 887 52.22 7.79 -14.68
C SER A 887 53.14 6.58 -14.89
N PRO A 888 53.88 6.50 -16.00
CA PRO A 888 54.63 5.30 -16.36
C PRO A 888 55.74 5.05 -15.34
N PHE A 889 55.64 3.97 -14.55
CA PHE A 889 56.76 3.49 -13.76
C PHE A 889 57.36 2.21 -14.32
N ARG A 890 58.69 2.28 -14.41
CA ARG A 890 59.62 1.22 -14.76
C ARG A 890 59.51 0.10 -13.73
N GLY A 891 59.90 -1.10 -14.15
CA GLY A 891 59.93 -2.31 -13.32
C GLY A 891 60.63 -2.12 -11.96
N PRO A 892 60.52 -3.12 -11.07
CA PRO A 892 60.90 -3.00 -9.67
C PRO A 892 62.33 -2.46 -9.51
N PRO A 893 62.57 -1.51 -8.57
CA PRO A 893 63.92 -1.07 -8.28
C PRO A 893 64.72 -2.19 -7.62
N ASP A 894 65.99 -2.28 -8.02
CA ASP A 894 67.04 -3.05 -7.36
C ASP A 894 67.20 -2.55 -5.89
N PRO A 895 67.46 -3.40 -4.89
CA PRO A 895 67.39 -3.03 -3.46
C PRO A 895 68.41 -1.99 -2.95
N ASP A 896 69.25 -1.41 -3.81
CA ASP A 896 70.48 -0.70 -3.42
C ASP A 896 70.60 0.77 -3.87
N GLN A 897 69.50 1.53 -4.09
CA GLN A 897 69.62 2.97 -4.36
C GLN A 897 68.68 3.86 -3.56
N ASP A 898 69.30 4.76 -2.78
CA ASP A 898 68.70 5.82 -1.96
C ASP A 898 67.78 6.75 -2.77
N ALA A 899 66.57 6.94 -2.26
CA ALA A 899 65.53 7.78 -2.85
C ALA A 899 65.81 9.29 -2.68
N GLN A 900 65.58 10.07 -3.74
CA GLN A 900 65.31 11.51 -3.62
C GLN A 900 63.91 11.84 -4.15
N PRO A 901 63.13 12.72 -3.49
CA PRO A 901 61.78 13.07 -3.90
C PRO A 901 61.76 14.17 -4.96
N LEU A 902 60.90 14.03 -5.98
CA LEU A 902 60.61 15.04 -7.00
C LEU A 902 59.33 15.82 -6.67
N SER A 903 59.38 17.13 -6.96
CA SER A 903 58.40 18.17 -6.64
C SER A 903 57.18 18.25 -7.59
N PRO A 904 56.00 18.75 -7.14
CA PRO A 904 54.79 18.87 -7.95
C PRO A 904 54.70 20.19 -8.74
N SER A 905 54.15 20.13 -9.96
CA SER A 905 53.84 21.30 -10.79
C SER A 905 52.39 21.77 -10.63
N HIS A 906 52.22 23.08 -10.42
CA HIS A 906 50.97 23.80 -10.21
C HIS A 906 50.12 24.03 -11.46
N GLY A 907 48.79 24.13 -11.27
CA GLY A 907 47.87 24.79 -12.20
C GLY A 907 46.40 24.41 -12.02
N ASP A 908 45.76 24.90 -10.94
CA ASP A 908 44.44 25.56 -10.93
C ASP A 908 43.85 25.63 -9.50
N GLU A 909 43.38 26.82 -9.12
CA GLU A 909 43.00 27.20 -7.76
C GLU A 909 41.60 26.68 -7.36
N GLN A 910 41.62 25.77 -6.37
CA GLN A 910 40.69 25.59 -5.23
C GLN A 910 39.19 25.26 -5.48
N SER A 911 38.85 23.98 -5.30
CA SER A 911 38.00 23.58 -4.17
C SER A 911 38.78 22.60 -3.27
N PRO A 912 38.64 22.65 -1.92
CA PRO A 912 39.26 21.68 -1.03
C PRO A 912 38.43 20.40 -1.05
N ASP A 913 38.67 19.53 -2.04
CA ASP A 913 38.23 18.14 -1.96
C ASP A 913 39.16 17.41 -0.97
N ASP A 914 38.72 17.27 0.28
CA ASP A 914 39.28 16.29 1.22
C ASP A 914 39.01 14.87 0.68
N GLY A 915 39.82 14.43 -0.29
CA GLY A 915 39.74 13.08 -0.83
C GLY A 915 39.98 12.04 0.27
N ASP A 916 39.33 10.87 0.15
CA ASP A 916 39.47 9.74 1.08
C ASP A 916 40.93 9.53 1.53
N GLN A 917 41.19 9.75 2.82
CA GLN A 917 42.53 9.64 3.42
C GLN A 917 42.85 8.21 3.88
N HIS A 918 41.83 7.44 4.22
CA HIS A 918 41.93 6.06 4.68
C HIS A 918 40.87 5.18 4.00
N HIS A 919 41.11 3.87 3.99
CA HIS A 919 40.15 2.89 3.49
C HIS A 919 40.13 1.66 4.38
N LEU A 920 38.94 1.29 4.84
CA LEU A 920 38.66 0.12 5.66
C LEU A 920 38.20 -1.03 4.76
N ASN A 921 38.88 -2.18 4.83
CA ASN A 921 38.66 -3.32 3.93
C ASN A 921 37.77 -4.39 4.52
N SER A 922 37.94 -4.67 5.80
CA SER A 922 37.26 -5.76 6.51
C SER A 922 37.16 -5.41 7.98
N ILE A 923 36.05 -5.81 8.59
CA ILE A 923 35.77 -5.62 10.02
C ILE A 923 35.17 -6.91 10.57
N ILE A 924 35.64 -7.32 11.74
CA ILE A 924 35.05 -8.41 12.54
C ILE A 924 35.03 -7.98 14.01
N HIS A 925 34.17 -8.58 14.81
CA HIS A 925 34.10 -8.34 16.25
C HIS A 925 34.50 -9.62 16.98
N ASP A 926 35.48 -9.56 17.89
CA ASP A 926 36.01 -10.74 18.60
C ASP A 926 35.27 -11.04 19.92
N GLY A 927 34.30 -10.20 20.29
CA GLY A 927 33.55 -10.29 21.54
C GLY A 927 33.91 -9.18 22.53
N GLU A 928 35.06 -8.52 22.34
CA GLU A 928 35.54 -7.43 23.20
C GLU A 928 35.85 -6.16 22.39
N LYS A 929 36.55 -6.29 21.26
CA LYS A 929 36.92 -5.18 20.36
C LYS A 929 36.60 -5.51 18.90
N PHE A 930 36.50 -4.48 18.07
CA PHE A 930 36.48 -4.63 16.62
C PHE A 930 37.89 -4.82 16.09
N ILE A 931 38.10 -5.80 15.21
CA ILE A 931 39.34 -5.97 14.45
C ILE A 931 39.10 -5.43 13.04
N LEU A 932 39.97 -4.52 12.63
CA LEU A 932 39.86 -3.73 11.42
C LEU A 932 41.05 -4.03 10.51
N SER A 933 40.78 -4.17 9.21
CA SER A 933 41.80 -4.21 8.17
C SER A 933 41.78 -2.91 7.38
N MET A 934 42.93 -2.25 7.25
CA MET A 934 43.06 -0.92 6.63
C MET A 934 44.20 -0.90 5.62
N PHE A 935 44.15 0.02 4.65
CA PHE A 935 45.24 0.23 3.67
C PHE A 935 46.33 1.22 4.12
N SER A 936 46.08 2.04 5.15
CA SER A 936 47.06 2.98 5.73
C SER A 936 46.56 3.48 7.09
N SER A 937 47.46 3.61 8.08
CA SER A 937 47.19 4.18 9.40
C SER A 937 47.24 5.71 9.41
N ASP A 938 48.08 6.29 8.55
CA ASP A 938 48.44 7.70 8.65
C ASP A 938 47.66 8.56 7.67
N PRO A 939 47.17 9.74 8.09
CA PRO A 939 46.52 10.69 7.20
C PRO A 939 47.51 11.11 6.12
N LYS A 940 47.09 11.07 4.86
CA LYS A 940 47.97 11.35 3.74
C LYS A 940 48.19 12.86 3.60
N PRO A 941 49.38 13.29 3.12
CA PRO A 941 49.59 14.69 2.78
C PRO A 941 48.51 15.17 1.80
N ALA A 942 48.11 16.44 1.89
CA ALA A 942 47.08 17.01 1.03
C ALA A 942 47.40 16.76 -0.46
N GLY A 943 46.45 16.13 -1.16
CA GLY A 943 46.59 15.73 -2.56
C GLY A 943 47.08 14.28 -2.81
N VAL A 944 47.53 13.57 -1.77
CA VAL A 944 47.89 12.14 -1.85
C VAL A 944 46.70 11.30 -1.36
N ARG A 945 46.37 10.22 -2.08
CA ARG A 945 45.23 9.34 -1.76
C ARG A 945 45.73 8.05 -1.14
N TRP A 946 44.91 7.38 -0.32
CA TRP A 946 45.25 6.04 0.21
C TRP A 946 45.61 5.02 -0.89
N ARG A 947 45.07 5.21 -2.11
CA ARG A 947 45.31 4.33 -3.27
C ARG A 947 46.77 4.33 -3.73
N ASP A 948 47.51 5.39 -3.42
CA ASP A 948 48.90 5.57 -3.82
C ASP A 948 49.85 4.78 -2.90
N SER A 949 49.40 4.40 -1.70
CA SER A 949 50.14 3.64 -0.66
C SER A 949 49.65 2.20 -0.48
N LYS A 950 48.77 1.71 -1.36
CA LYS A 950 48.07 0.42 -1.18
C LYS A 950 48.99 -0.81 -1.15
N LEU A 951 50.22 -0.70 -1.63
CA LEU A 951 51.09 -1.86 -1.87
C LEU A 951 51.94 -2.24 -0.65
N ASP A 952 52.10 -1.41 0.36
CA ASP A 952 53.03 -1.72 1.46
C ASP A 952 52.69 -1.03 2.80
N GLU A 953 51.56 -0.32 2.91
CA GLU A 953 51.18 0.37 4.16
C GLU A 953 49.94 -0.22 4.85
N GLY A 954 49.42 -1.34 4.36
CA GLY A 954 48.25 -1.98 4.96
C GLY A 954 48.51 -2.49 6.38
N LEU A 955 47.48 -2.49 7.22
CA LEU A 955 47.57 -2.91 8.61
C LEU A 955 46.29 -3.56 9.13
N ILE A 956 46.44 -4.35 10.20
CA ILE A 956 45.35 -4.91 10.99
C ILE A 956 45.43 -4.31 12.40
N VAL A 957 44.34 -3.73 12.89
CA VAL A 957 44.27 -3.06 14.21
C VAL A 957 43.04 -3.50 14.98
N ARG A 958 43.07 -3.32 16.31
CA ARG A 958 41.92 -3.49 17.20
C ARG A 958 41.41 -2.13 17.65
N TRP A 959 40.10 -2.00 17.76
CA TRP A 959 39.40 -0.78 18.14
C TRP A 959 38.22 -1.08 19.07
N GLY A 960 38.21 -0.45 20.25
CA GLY A 960 37.21 -0.62 21.31
C GLY A 960 36.75 0.69 21.94
N ALA A 961 36.01 0.60 23.05
CA ALA A 961 35.48 1.76 23.78
C ALA A 961 36.59 2.69 24.33
N ASP A 962 37.79 2.16 24.52
CA ASP A 962 39.02 2.83 24.95
C ASP A 962 39.87 3.36 23.78
N GLY A 963 39.46 3.15 22.53
CA GLY A 963 40.18 3.59 21.32
C GLY A 963 40.90 2.45 20.59
N PHE A 964 41.92 2.80 19.81
CA PHE A 964 42.79 1.81 19.15
C PHE A 964 43.77 1.21 20.16
N ASP A 965 44.10 -0.07 19.99
CA ASP A 965 45.23 -0.65 20.71
C ASP A 965 46.54 0.06 20.29
N ASP A 966 47.45 0.24 21.25
CA ASP A 966 48.72 0.95 21.03
C ASP A 966 49.57 0.32 19.91
N GLU A 967 49.49 -1.00 19.76
CA GLU A 967 50.24 -1.76 18.76
C GLU A 967 49.30 -2.45 17.75
N PRO A 968 49.51 -2.25 16.44
CA PRO A 968 48.77 -2.97 15.41
C PRO A 968 49.10 -4.48 15.43
N LEU A 969 48.11 -5.33 15.12
CA LEU A 969 48.31 -6.79 14.99
C LEU A 969 49.26 -7.15 13.85
N ALA A 970 49.25 -6.36 12.77
CA ALA A 970 50.17 -6.51 11.66
C ALA A 970 50.23 -5.20 10.85
N THR A 971 51.39 -4.89 10.28
CA THR A 971 51.63 -3.72 9.40
C THR A 971 52.40 -4.14 8.15
N GLY A 972 52.60 -3.24 7.20
CA GLY A 972 53.38 -3.52 6.00
C GLY A 972 52.66 -4.43 5.00
N LEU A 973 51.34 -4.53 5.09
CA LEU A 973 50.54 -5.53 4.39
C LEU A 973 50.13 -5.07 2.99
N TYR A 974 50.23 -5.99 2.04
CA TYR A 974 49.85 -5.77 0.65
C TYR A 974 48.36 -6.01 0.49
N VAL A 975 47.56 -4.96 0.67
CA VAL A 975 46.10 -4.97 0.46
C VAL A 975 45.40 -6.07 1.28
N PRO A 976 45.39 -5.96 2.62
CA PRO A 976 44.78 -6.97 3.48
C PRO A 976 43.26 -7.02 3.36
N HIS A 977 42.69 -8.23 3.28
CA HIS A 977 41.25 -8.49 3.14
C HIS A 977 40.80 -9.75 3.90
N SER A 978 39.48 -9.92 4.00
CA SER A 978 38.85 -11.19 4.39
C SER A 978 39.23 -11.67 5.80
N LEU A 979 39.16 -10.74 6.76
CA LEU A 979 39.40 -11.04 8.18
C LEU A 979 38.49 -12.16 8.70
N ARG A 980 39.05 -13.14 9.42
CA ARG A 980 38.33 -14.22 10.11
C ARG A 980 38.95 -14.51 11.46
N ILE A 981 38.14 -14.89 12.45
CA ILE A 981 38.62 -15.53 13.68
C ILE A 981 38.40 -17.03 13.52
N HIS A 982 39.47 -17.80 13.70
CA HIS A 982 39.41 -19.26 13.68
C HIS A 982 40.52 -19.82 14.57
N ASP A 983 40.18 -20.82 15.41
CA ASP A 983 41.07 -21.42 16.41
C ASP A 983 41.81 -20.39 17.28
N SER A 984 41.06 -19.40 17.81
CA SER A 984 41.58 -18.30 18.66
C SER A 984 42.61 -17.38 18.00
N HIS A 985 42.79 -17.47 16.68
CA HIS A 985 43.67 -16.61 15.91
C HIS A 985 42.89 -15.74 14.93
N VAL A 986 43.44 -14.56 14.62
CA VAL A 986 42.97 -13.68 13.55
C VAL A 986 43.70 -14.01 12.25
N TRP A 987 42.93 -14.29 11.21
CA TRP A 987 43.42 -14.65 9.87
C TRP A 987 42.99 -13.62 8.83
N TRP A 988 43.82 -13.40 7.81
CA TRP A 988 43.50 -12.52 6.68
C TRP A 988 44.18 -12.96 5.39
N CYS A 989 43.65 -12.51 4.26
CA CYS A 989 44.32 -12.60 2.97
C CYS A 989 45.23 -11.40 2.77
N GLU A 990 46.48 -11.62 2.39
CA GLU A 990 47.37 -10.59 1.86
C GLU A 990 47.27 -10.62 0.33
N SER A 991 46.26 -9.92 -0.19
CA SER A 991 45.66 -10.24 -1.48
C SER A 991 46.61 -10.18 -2.66
N PHE A 992 47.47 -9.15 -2.73
CA PHE A 992 48.44 -9.00 -3.82
C PHE A 992 49.57 -10.05 -3.79
N ARG A 993 49.85 -10.62 -2.61
CA ARG A 993 50.85 -11.68 -2.44
C ARG A 993 50.25 -13.08 -2.62
N ALA A 994 48.95 -13.17 -2.92
CA ALA A 994 48.22 -14.41 -3.14
C ALA A 994 48.40 -15.44 -2.00
N ARG A 995 48.34 -14.98 -0.75
CA ARG A 995 48.58 -15.81 0.44
C ARG A 995 47.65 -15.46 1.60
N VAL A 996 47.58 -16.35 2.58
CA VAL A 996 46.89 -16.15 3.86
C VAL A 996 47.91 -15.98 4.97
N CYS A 997 47.61 -15.08 5.90
CA CYS A 997 48.44 -14.72 7.04
C CYS A 997 47.62 -14.83 8.34
N ARG A 998 48.34 -14.95 9.46
CA ARG A 998 47.79 -15.06 10.81
C ARG A 998 48.54 -14.14 11.77
N ASP A 999 47.86 -13.74 12.85
CA ASP A 999 48.35 -12.80 13.86
C ASP A 999 49.61 -13.25 14.63
N ASP A 1000 49.91 -14.55 14.66
CA ASP A 1000 51.14 -15.10 15.24
C ASP A 1000 52.33 -15.12 14.27
N GLY A 1001 52.17 -14.51 13.09
CA GLY A 1001 53.21 -14.43 12.06
C GLY A 1001 53.25 -15.61 11.10
N TRP A 1002 52.37 -16.62 11.25
CA TRP A 1002 52.23 -17.70 10.29
C TRP A 1002 51.78 -17.17 8.92
N ARG A 1003 52.35 -17.72 7.83
CA ARG A 1003 52.01 -17.35 6.44
C ARG A 1003 52.02 -18.57 5.54
N SER A 1004 51.04 -18.65 4.64
CA SER A 1004 51.02 -19.66 3.58
C SER A 1004 52.04 -19.34 2.46
N PRO A 1005 52.43 -20.32 1.61
CA PRO A 1005 53.11 -20.01 0.37
C PRO A 1005 52.21 -19.18 -0.56
N PRO A 1006 52.78 -18.39 -1.48
CA PRO A 1006 52.01 -17.67 -2.49
C PRO A 1006 51.50 -18.65 -3.56
N TRP A 1007 50.20 -18.60 -3.87
CA TRP A 1007 49.55 -19.54 -4.80
C TRP A 1007 49.28 -18.97 -6.21
N GLY A 1008 49.66 -17.71 -6.45
CA GLY A 1008 49.37 -17.00 -7.70
C GLY A 1008 47.96 -16.38 -7.74
N GLY A 1009 47.79 -15.38 -8.58
CA GLY A 1009 46.56 -14.58 -8.65
C GLY A 1009 46.42 -13.56 -7.51
N PHE A 1010 45.18 -13.29 -7.10
CA PHE A 1010 44.79 -12.31 -6.09
C PHE A 1010 43.87 -12.97 -5.06
N ALA A 1011 44.35 -13.10 -3.82
CA ALA A 1011 43.70 -13.88 -2.77
C ALA A 1011 42.62 -13.09 -2.02
N ARG A 1012 41.38 -13.58 -2.01
CA ARG A 1012 40.25 -12.96 -1.32
C ARG A 1012 39.11 -13.96 -1.14
N GLY A 1013 38.35 -13.80 -0.06
CA GLY A 1013 37.36 -14.78 0.38
C GLY A 1013 38.02 -15.92 1.11
N LEU A 1014 37.97 -15.87 2.44
CA LEU A 1014 38.59 -16.83 3.36
C LEU A 1014 37.49 -17.54 4.16
N ARG A 1015 37.48 -18.88 4.13
CA ARG A 1015 36.54 -19.71 4.91
C ARG A 1015 37.23 -20.95 5.48
N PHE A 1016 36.71 -21.40 6.61
CA PHE A 1016 37.10 -22.65 7.25
C PHE A 1016 35.91 -23.60 7.23
N VAL A 1017 36.05 -24.76 6.60
CA VAL A 1017 34.99 -25.76 6.46
C VAL A 1017 35.58 -27.15 6.68
N ASN A 1018 35.01 -27.93 7.60
CA ASN A 1018 35.43 -29.31 7.89
C ASN A 1018 36.94 -29.48 8.16
N GLY A 1019 37.59 -28.49 8.79
CA GLY A 1019 39.03 -28.51 9.10
C GLY A 1019 39.95 -28.17 7.92
N GLN A 1020 39.40 -27.80 6.76
CA GLN A 1020 40.14 -27.26 5.62
C GLN A 1020 39.92 -25.76 5.49
N CYS A 1021 40.92 -25.07 4.94
CA CYS A 1021 40.86 -23.66 4.63
C CYS A 1021 40.63 -23.46 3.12
N LEU A 1022 39.69 -22.59 2.79
CA LEU A 1022 39.24 -22.29 1.44
C LEU A 1022 39.54 -20.82 1.14
N VAL A 1023 40.24 -20.56 0.04
CA VAL A 1023 40.66 -19.22 -0.39
C VAL A 1023 40.34 -18.99 -1.85
N GLY A 1024 39.64 -17.90 -2.17
CA GLY A 1024 39.39 -17.52 -3.55
C GLY A 1024 40.63 -16.88 -4.18
N LEU A 1025 41.03 -17.38 -5.36
CA LEU A 1025 42.10 -16.82 -6.18
C LEU A 1025 41.50 -16.24 -7.47
N SER A 1026 41.74 -14.95 -7.70
CA SER A 1026 41.29 -14.24 -8.91
C SER A 1026 42.46 -13.74 -9.74
N ARG A 1027 42.25 -13.42 -11.01
CA ARG A 1027 43.32 -12.83 -11.84
C ARG A 1027 43.70 -11.44 -11.34
N SER A 1028 44.99 -11.12 -11.37
CA SER A 1028 45.46 -9.78 -11.03
C SER A 1028 44.91 -8.75 -12.02
N ARG A 1029 44.24 -7.73 -11.49
CA ARG A 1029 43.69 -6.61 -12.28
C ARG A 1029 44.74 -5.57 -12.68
N VAL A 1030 45.89 -5.58 -12.01
CA VAL A 1030 46.89 -4.50 -12.10
C VAL A 1030 48.10 -4.92 -12.94
N ALA A 1031 48.42 -6.21 -12.99
CA ALA A 1031 49.48 -6.75 -13.83
C ALA A 1031 49.14 -8.21 -14.21
N PRO A 1032 48.35 -8.42 -15.27
CA PRO A 1032 48.00 -9.77 -15.70
C PRO A 1032 49.26 -10.50 -16.15
N ASN A 1033 49.66 -11.55 -15.43
CA ASN A 1033 50.72 -12.46 -15.86
C ASN A 1033 50.09 -13.84 -16.13
N PRO A 1034 49.95 -14.23 -17.42
CA PRO A 1034 49.27 -15.47 -17.78
C PRO A 1034 49.93 -16.75 -17.27
N THR A 1035 51.16 -16.68 -16.72
CA THR A 1035 51.85 -17.82 -16.08
C THR A 1035 51.68 -17.88 -14.55
N LEU A 1036 51.25 -16.80 -13.90
CA LEU A 1036 51.09 -16.68 -12.44
C LEU A 1036 49.64 -16.34 -12.02
N ASP A 1037 48.77 -15.98 -12.96
CA ASP A 1037 47.37 -15.66 -12.72
C ASP A 1037 46.52 -16.92 -12.63
N VAL A 1038 46.49 -17.48 -11.42
CA VAL A 1038 45.62 -18.59 -11.08
C VAL A 1038 44.22 -18.05 -10.75
N CYS A 1039 43.18 -18.65 -11.33
CA CYS A 1039 41.80 -18.36 -10.99
C CYS A 1039 41.09 -19.63 -10.56
N GLY A 1040 40.63 -19.67 -9.31
CA GLY A 1040 40.16 -20.89 -8.68
C GLY A 1040 39.86 -20.73 -7.19
N VAL A 1041 39.49 -21.82 -6.54
CA VAL A 1041 39.46 -21.93 -5.08
C VAL A 1041 40.66 -22.77 -4.65
N CYS A 1042 41.52 -22.21 -3.81
CA CYS A 1042 42.61 -22.93 -3.15
C CYS A 1042 42.09 -23.57 -1.87
N LEU A 1043 42.28 -24.87 -1.76
CA LEU A 1043 42.01 -25.68 -0.57
C LEU A 1043 43.34 -26.12 0.02
N PHE A 1044 43.52 -25.88 1.32
CA PHE A 1044 44.71 -26.35 2.03
C PHE A 1044 44.39 -26.69 3.50
N ASP A 1045 45.21 -27.54 4.09
CA ASP A 1045 45.20 -27.78 5.54
C ASP A 1045 46.10 -26.73 6.22
N PRO A 1046 45.61 -25.94 7.18
CA PRO A 1046 46.44 -24.99 7.93
C PRO A 1046 47.72 -25.60 8.56
N ARG A 1047 47.74 -26.91 8.79
CA ARG A 1047 48.89 -27.66 9.35
C ARG A 1047 49.93 -28.07 8.29
N ASP A 1048 49.54 -28.12 7.02
CA ASP A 1048 50.44 -28.37 5.87
C ASP A 1048 49.99 -27.53 4.65
N PRO A 1049 50.31 -26.23 4.64
CA PRO A 1049 49.87 -25.33 3.58
C PRO A 1049 50.63 -25.53 2.26
N VAL A 1050 51.68 -26.35 2.25
CA VAL A 1050 52.43 -26.71 1.03
C VAL A 1050 51.60 -27.69 0.20
N SER A 1051 50.96 -28.66 0.86
CA SER A 1051 49.98 -29.55 0.26
C SER A 1051 48.65 -28.82 0.06
N HIS A 1052 48.49 -28.19 -1.11
CA HIS A 1052 47.28 -27.48 -1.49
C HIS A 1052 46.72 -28.01 -2.82
N GLU A 1053 45.41 -27.89 -2.99
CA GLU A 1053 44.70 -28.16 -4.23
C GLU A 1053 44.04 -26.87 -4.71
N ILE A 1054 44.26 -26.51 -5.97
CA ILE A 1054 43.54 -25.39 -6.57
C ILE A 1054 42.52 -25.95 -7.53
N VAL A 1055 41.25 -25.80 -7.18
CA VAL A 1055 40.13 -26.16 -8.03
C VAL A 1055 39.86 -24.99 -8.97
N PRO A 1056 40.09 -25.15 -10.29
CA PRO A 1056 39.86 -24.08 -11.25
C PRO A 1056 38.37 -23.78 -11.37
N LEU A 1057 38.01 -22.52 -11.56
CA LEU A 1057 36.65 -22.13 -11.91
C LEU A 1057 36.48 -22.12 -13.44
N GLU A 1058 35.25 -22.31 -13.91
CA GLU A 1058 34.91 -22.45 -15.34
C GLU A 1058 35.26 -21.20 -16.17
N GLU A 1059 35.27 -20.02 -15.54
CA GLU A 1059 35.63 -18.75 -16.17
C GLU A 1059 36.74 -18.01 -15.41
N PRO A 1060 37.55 -17.18 -16.08
CA PRO A 1060 38.51 -16.33 -15.42
C PRO A 1060 37.84 -15.12 -14.76
N TYR A 1061 37.80 -15.12 -13.43
CA TYR A 1061 37.30 -14.00 -12.63
C TYR A 1061 38.42 -13.06 -12.19
N PHE A 1062 38.15 -11.76 -12.25
CA PHE A 1062 39.09 -10.69 -11.85
C PHE A 1062 38.93 -10.24 -10.39
N GLU A 1063 37.88 -10.69 -9.71
CA GLU A 1063 37.62 -10.38 -8.31
C GLU A 1063 36.69 -11.44 -7.69
N ILE A 1064 37.27 -12.40 -6.97
CA ILE A 1064 36.50 -13.28 -6.07
C ILE A 1064 36.38 -12.55 -4.72
N TYR A 1065 35.16 -12.25 -4.30
CA TYR A 1065 34.89 -11.37 -3.16
C TYR A 1065 34.78 -12.16 -1.84
N ASP A 1066 34.05 -13.27 -1.86
CA ASP A 1066 33.94 -14.17 -0.72
C ASP A 1066 33.60 -15.61 -1.15
N ILE A 1067 33.81 -16.56 -0.25
CA ILE A 1067 33.34 -17.95 -0.38
C ILE A 1067 32.25 -18.16 0.67
N ILE A 1068 31.13 -18.78 0.29
CA ILE A 1068 29.99 -19.00 1.19
C ILE A 1068 29.56 -20.47 1.14
N PRO A 1069 29.59 -21.19 2.28
CA PRO A 1069 28.97 -22.51 2.37
C PRO A 1069 27.46 -22.44 2.12
N VAL A 1070 26.92 -23.31 1.27
CA VAL A 1070 25.49 -23.33 0.89
C VAL A 1070 24.58 -23.54 2.10
N GLU A 1071 25.06 -24.26 3.12
CA GLU A 1071 24.33 -24.47 4.37
C GLU A 1071 24.18 -23.19 5.20
N GLU A 1072 25.16 -22.27 5.14
CA GLU A 1072 25.06 -20.96 5.79
C GLU A 1072 24.11 -20.03 5.05
N LEU A 1073 24.03 -20.13 3.71
CA LEU A 1073 23.11 -19.32 2.91
C LEU A 1073 21.62 -19.64 3.19
N ARG A 1074 21.33 -20.82 3.75
CA ARG A 1074 19.98 -21.25 4.13
C ARG A 1074 19.55 -20.76 5.51
N LYS A 1075 20.51 -20.37 6.36
CA LYS A 1075 20.27 -19.78 7.67
C LYS A 1075 20.17 -18.27 7.54
#